data_AF-A0A7C4EFN1-F1
#
_entry.id   AF-A0A7C4EFN1-F1
#
_cell.length_a   1.000
_cell.length_b   1.000
_cell.length_c   1.000
_cell.angle_alpha   90.00
_cell.angle_beta   90.00
_cell.angle_gamma   90.00
#
_symmetry.space_group_name_H-M   'P 1'
#
loop_
_entity.id
_entity.type
_entity.pdbx_description
1 polymer ?
#
loop_
_entity_poly.entity_id
_entity_poly.type
_entity_poly.pdbx_seq_one_letter_code
_entity_poly.pdbx_strand_id
1 'polypeptide(L)'
;MFRLGRNLRTRRRVVAAAAYAARACMQPLEQRCLLSAQFPTIAWSTWQPSFYPMAEPDADDTISEARTIALNSSIDDSIADTTDVDMYKFTASANQTIHFDIDRRSGSLLDSYIRLFDASGTQLAANDNGIGPGESYTGESFLEYRFTTAGTYYLGVSGAPNTNYSPSTGQGDVSGSTGLYTIRVTTGDPNDTIAEAAAIPFDTTVQGYGITFLMDVDMFQITVAAGQIISIDVDVTSGNLDPFIRLFDSSGVELAANDDAAGPNEAPGAEAFLEYLFADAGTYYIGVSSYPNYDYDPAAGSGDDPGETTGEFTIRVMLGDANDQISEASVVTPGSTVFGHEISFLDDVDMFAFTVTAGQTISFDVDRTDAVNVDLYIRLFNSAGVELAANDDAAGPGETPGTEAFLEYTFAQAGTYYLGVSVLDNYLYDPITGEGDGGALAVGGYALQTFVGDANDQISEAPVALIDNMLAGTISHGGDVDMYKFTAQAGQTLAFDLDAAAGSTLNARLRLFNSSGTELASNDNGPGPNEVVGLDPFLEYTFTAAGTYYIAVSEAANASYNATTGAGDVSGPTTGAYTLEVLNGDVNDQISEVPVVVVGDSVVASISTGTDVDLYAISAFAGERLGFDIDRPVGSTLDSYLRIFDAFGNLLAANNDGAAPGETLSTESYLEYTFTATATHIIGVSGYANISYNPVTGAGDTSGSTGAYVLTVSRRVASLSSGTLSVLTTSGPDTVGLSVSGGNVVVTVNGITNEFADSSVSAISIASLTDGDSLSIASAGDNPVTVSAASNASVAVGLVGATTVTLNGGIYTLTTDAVGGASLTVNDASVTLAGPQRLAALNLNGTTTAAAQMGGHLIRTASLLIGSTAQLDIKDNGLIVDYADGFPSPLGTIRSWVASGWNNDNFNGYGIISSLASFNGPVVGYSENSVASGMPGGGPFMGEFVDGSAIVVRCVRYGDANLDGYVNFFDLLRLSQNYNLTGKHWMDGDFRLYDQRVNINDLLRLSQNYNTGLSGSLLA
;
A
#
# COMPACT_ATOMS: atom_id res chain seq x y z
N MET A 1 46.59 -19.88 -35.70
CA MET A 1 45.87 -20.71 -36.69
C MET A 1 44.46 -20.15 -36.91
N PHE A 2 43.61 -20.80 -37.70
CA PHE A 2 42.46 -20.18 -38.38
C PHE A 2 41.13 -20.09 -37.60
N ARG A 3 40.41 -18.97 -37.83
CA ARG A 3 38.94 -18.77 -37.92
C ARG A 3 37.97 -19.06 -36.74
N LEU A 4 37.12 -18.04 -36.51
CA LEU A 4 35.65 -18.04 -36.27
C LEU A 4 35.05 -18.94 -35.16
N GLY A 5 34.19 -18.45 -34.25
CA GLY A 5 33.64 -17.09 -34.01
C GLY A 5 32.10 -17.08 -33.84
N ARG A 6 31.56 -16.09 -33.10
CA ARG A 6 30.13 -15.67 -33.11
C ARG A 6 29.94 -14.30 -32.42
N ASN A 7 28.85 -13.60 -32.77
CA ASN A 7 28.40 -12.31 -32.20
C ASN A 7 27.53 -12.57 -30.94
N LEU A 8 27.09 -11.61 -30.10
CA LEU A 8 26.47 -10.28 -30.29
C LEU A 8 26.78 -9.33 -29.11
N ARG A 9 27.09 -8.03 -29.33
CA ARG A 9 26.23 -6.81 -29.18
C ARG A 9 25.60 -6.58 -27.78
N THR A 10 25.64 -5.38 -27.15
CA THR A 10 26.37 -4.11 -27.42
C THR A 10 26.50 -3.27 -26.11
N ARG A 11 27.24 -2.14 -26.11
CA ARG A 11 27.49 -1.28 -24.93
C ARG A 11 26.81 0.11 -24.98
N ARG A 12 26.26 0.51 -23.83
CA ARG A 12 26.37 1.81 -23.11
C ARG A 12 26.78 3.13 -23.83
N ARG A 13 26.01 4.19 -23.48
CA ARG A 13 26.42 5.58 -23.07
C ARG A 13 27.08 6.53 -24.10
N VAL A 14 27.09 7.87 -23.94
CA VAL A 14 26.18 8.90 -23.33
C VAL A 14 26.75 10.32 -23.66
N VAL A 15 26.12 11.41 -23.15
CA VAL A 15 26.58 12.83 -23.05
C VAL A 15 25.93 13.86 -24.00
N ALA A 16 25.30 14.86 -23.35
CA ALA A 16 24.92 16.27 -23.64
C ALA A 16 25.46 17.00 -24.90
N ALA A 17 24.92 18.17 -25.33
CA ALA A 17 24.05 19.20 -24.70
C ALA A 17 23.11 19.86 -25.77
N ALA A 18 22.35 20.96 -25.60
CA ALA A 18 22.20 22.00 -24.56
C ALA A 18 20.80 22.69 -24.61
N ALA A 19 20.60 23.78 -23.86
CA ALA A 19 19.45 24.73 -23.93
C ALA A 19 19.75 25.91 -24.91
N TYR A 20 18.85 26.83 -25.30
CA TYR A 20 17.74 27.50 -24.59
C TYR A 20 16.64 28.04 -25.56
N ALA A 21 15.54 28.57 -25.01
CA ALA A 21 14.23 28.86 -25.63
C ALA A 21 14.14 29.73 -26.91
N ALA A 22 13.15 29.40 -27.78
CA ALA A 22 12.24 30.34 -28.45
C ALA A 22 10.94 29.62 -28.92
N ARG A 23 9.87 30.37 -29.24
CA ARG A 23 8.48 29.89 -29.40
C ARG A 23 8.14 29.21 -30.75
N ALA A 24 7.02 28.44 -30.70
CA ALA A 24 5.94 28.29 -31.70
C ALA A 24 5.87 27.05 -32.63
N CYS A 25 4.64 26.53 -32.70
CA CYS A 25 3.97 25.70 -33.74
C CYS A 25 4.53 24.31 -34.16
N MET A 26 3.97 23.30 -33.49
CA MET A 26 3.26 22.13 -34.08
C MET A 26 3.98 21.15 -35.04
N GLN A 27 4.09 19.91 -34.55
CA GLN A 27 4.01 18.63 -35.28
C GLN A 27 3.34 17.60 -34.33
N PRO A 28 2.80 16.45 -34.78
CA PRO A 28 2.99 15.82 -36.10
C PRO A 28 1.70 15.38 -36.84
N LEU A 29 1.94 14.75 -38.01
CA LEU A 29 0.98 14.10 -38.90
C LEU A 29 0.28 12.87 -38.29
N GLU A 30 -0.89 12.56 -38.89
CA GLU A 30 -1.53 11.25 -39.11
C GLU A 30 -1.18 10.04 -38.21
N GLN A 31 -2.23 9.42 -37.67
CA GLN A 31 -2.33 7.95 -37.53
C GLN A 31 -3.78 7.53 -37.83
N ARG A 32 -4.08 6.49 -38.63
CA ARG A 32 -3.28 5.60 -39.51
C ARG A 32 -4.21 5.04 -40.59
N CYS A 33 -3.71 4.83 -41.82
CA CYS A 33 -4.39 3.92 -42.75
C CYS A 33 -4.21 2.46 -42.31
N LEU A 34 -5.26 1.64 -42.44
CA LEU A 34 -5.27 0.23 -42.07
C LEU A 34 -4.53 -0.65 -43.09
N LEU A 35 -3.92 -1.75 -42.63
CA LEU A 35 -3.21 -2.69 -43.51
C LEU A 35 -4.17 -3.69 -44.19
N SER A 36 -3.87 -4.02 -45.45
CA SER A 36 -4.73 -4.76 -46.39
C SER A 36 -4.70 -6.29 -46.30
N ALA A 37 -5.82 -6.92 -46.67
CA ALA A 37 -5.90 -8.20 -47.40
C ALA A 37 -7.22 -8.21 -48.23
N GLN A 38 -7.24 -8.11 -49.57
CA GLN A 38 -6.81 -9.02 -50.65
C GLN A 38 -7.63 -10.35 -50.77
N PHE A 39 -8.08 -10.87 -51.94
CA PHE A 39 -8.42 -10.37 -53.32
C PHE A 39 -8.92 -11.54 -54.24
N PRO A 40 -9.07 -11.52 -55.63
CA PRO A 40 -8.76 -10.57 -56.76
C PRO A 40 -10.01 -10.23 -57.68
N THR A 41 -10.12 -9.99 -59.02
CA THR A 41 -9.33 -10.13 -60.31
C THR A 41 -10.00 -9.42 -61.54
N ILE A 42 -9.35 -9.34 -62.75
CA ILE A 42 -9.93 -9.27 -64.17
C ILE A 42 -10.57 -7.90 -64.64
N ALA A 43 -10.71 -7.43 -65.92
CA ALA A 43 -10.18 -7.62 -67.32
C ALA A 43 -10.86 -6.59 -68.32
N TRP A 44 -10.66 -6.43 -69.66
CA TRP A 44 -9.48 -6.24 -70.57
C TRP A 44 -9.87 -5.77 -72.04
N SER A 45 -9.27 -4.69 -72.60
CA SER A 45 -8.94 -4.38 -74.06
C SER A 45 -10.02 -4.17 -75.20
N THR A 46 -9.82 -3.56 -76.42
CA THR A 46 -9.05 -2.40 -77.02
C THR A 46 -9.31 -2.16 -78.56
N TRP A 47 -9.10 -0.92 -79.11
CA TRP A 47 -8.66 -0.52 -80.52
C TRP A 47 -9.63 -0.49 -81.76
N GLN A 48 -9.47 0.29 -82.88
CA GLN A 48 -8.83 1.62 -83.13
C GLN A 48 -9.29 2.50 -84.40
N PRO A 49 -8.81 2.42 -85.68
CA PRO A 49 -8.49 3.64 -86.52
C PRO A 49 -8.83 3.73 -88.07
N SER A 50 -8.84 4.94 -88.71
CA SER A 50 -8.10 5.38 -89.98
C SER A 50 -8.72 6.47 -90.94
N PHE A 51 -8.00 7.61 -91.16
CA PHE A 51 -7.95 8.53 -92.37
C PHE A 51 -9.23 9.31 -92.85
N TYR A 52 -9.24 10.41 -93.66
CA TYR A 52 -8.25 11.39 -94.25
C TYR A 52 -8.97 12.73 -94.73
N PRO A 53 -8.28 13.86 -95.07
CA PRO A 53 -8.85 15.24 -95.24
C PRO A 53 -9.00 15.83 -96.69
N MET A 54 -9.34 17.14 -96.80
CA MET A 54 -9.50 17.98 -98.03
C MET A 54 -8.80 19.37 -97.88
N ALA A 55 -9.33 20.50 -98.39
CA ALA A 55 -8.81 21.84 -98.05
C ALA A 55 -9.16 22.17 -96.59
N GLU A 56 -8.26 22.83 -95.86
CA GLU A 56 -8.39 23.01 -94.40
C GLU A 56 -9.73 23.69 -94.03
N PRO A 57 -10.55 23.08 -93.15
CA PRO A 57 -11.66 23.75 -92.46
C PRO A 57 -11.13 24.91 -91.59
N ASP A 58 -12.03 25.76 -91.09
CA ASP A 58 -11.62 26.66 -90.01
C ASP A 58 -11.39 25.89 -88.71
N ALA A 59 -10.57 26.47 -87.82
CA ALA A 59 -9.79 25.71 -86.85
C ALA A 59 -10.31 25.75 -85.41
N ASP A 60 -11.54 26.24 -85.20
CA ASP A 60 -12.17 26.42 -83.89
C ASP A 60 -13.66 26.00 -83.84
N ASP A 61 -14.34 25.66 -84.95
CA ASP A 61 -15.80 25.37 -85.03
C ASP A 61 -16.32 24.31 -84.02
N THR A 62 -15.44 23.44 -83.51
CA THR A 62 -15.83 22.34 -82.61
C THR A 62 -14.98 22.23 -81.35
N ILE A 63 -15.54 21.56 -80.33
CA ILE A 63 -14.88 21.18 -79.06
C ILE A 63 -13.55 20.43 -79.27
N SER A 64 -13.39 19.72 -80.41
CA SER A 64 -12.15 19.04 -80.81
C SER A 64 -10.98 20.00 -81.04
N GLU A 65 -11.33 21.19 -81.52
CA GLU A 65 -10.47 22.19 -82.15
C GLU A 65 -10.29 23.40 -81.22
N ALA A 66 -11.37 23.82 -80.57
CA ALA A 66 -11.56 24.88 -79.57
C ALA A 66 -10.31 25.53 -78.94
N ARG A 67 -10.26 26.85 -78.96
CA ARG A 67 -9.14 27.68 -78.49
C ARG A 67 -9.13 27.88 -76.97
N THR A 68 -7.96 27.76 -76.33
CA THR A 68 -7.88 27.91 -74.87
C THR A 68 -7.97 29.37 -74.42
N ILE A 69 -8.92 29.68 -73.52
CA ILE A 69 -9.00 30.94 -72.77
C ILE A 69 -8.78 30.70 -71.27
N ALA A 70 -8.30 31.72 -70.55
CA ALA A 70 -8.03 31.67 -69.11
C ALA A 70 -8.97 32.60 -68.32
N LEU A 71 -9.17 32.29 -67.05
CA LEU A 71 -9.94 33.14 -66.14
C LEU A 71 -9.18 34.43 -65.82
N ASN A 72 -9.91 35.52 -65.58
CA ASN A 72 -9.41 36.89 -65.44
C ASN A 72 -8.51 37.31 -66.62
N SER A 73 -8.91 36.91 -67.82
CA SER A 73 -8.28 37.31 -69.09
C SER A 73 -9.34 37.65 -70.14
N SER A 74 -8.88 38.21 -71.25
CA SER A 74 -9.73 38.47 -72.42
C SER A 74 -9.03 38.08 -73.72
N ILE A 75 -9.84 37.75 -74.73
CA ILE A 75 -9.37 37.43 -76.09
C ILE A 75 -10.14 38.27 -77.09
N ASP A 76 -9.41 38.75 -78.10
CA ASP A 76 -9.93 39.45 -79.27
C ASP A 76 -10.06 38.46 -80.44
N ASP A 77 -11.24 38.34 -81.04
CA ASP A 77 -11.51 37.47 -82.20
C ASP A 77 -12.68 38.01 -83.05
N SER A 78 -13.13 37.21 -84.03
CA SER A 78 -14.26 37.54 -84.90
C SER A 78 -14.88 36.32 -85.56
N ILE A 79 -16.21 36.24 -85.45
CA ILE A 79 -17.08 35.47 -86.34
C ILE A 79 -16.86 36.01 -87.77
N ALA A 80 -16.08 35.28 -88.56
CA ALA A 80 -15.47 35.69 -89.82
C ALA A 80 -16.35 35.42 -91.04
N ASP A 81 -17.17 34.36 -91.01
CA ASP A 81 -18.26 34.13 -91.96
C ASP A 81 -19.59 33.83 -91.23
N THR A 82 -20.71 33.84 -91.96
CA THR A 82 -22.05 33.79 -91.34
C THR A 82 -22.36 32.48 -90.60
N THR A 83 -21.61 31.41 -90.86
CA THR A 83 -21.85 30.06 -90.32
C THR A 83 -20.86 29.66 -89.22
N ASP A 84 -19.83 30.46 -89.03
CA ASP A 84 -18.71 30.33 -88.10
C ASP A 84 -19.15 30.33 -86.61
N VAL A 85 -18.42 29.57 -85.79
CA VAL A 85 -18.61 29.41 -84.34
C VAL A 85 -17.25 29.33 -83.62
N ASP A 86 -16.76 30.47 -83.12
CA ASP A 86 -15.59 30.53 -82.23
C ASP A 86 -15.82 29.69 -80.95
N MET A 87 -15.27 28.47 -80.89
CA MET A 87 -15.33 27.62 -79.68
C MET A 87 -14.13 27.89 -78.77
N TYR A 88 -14.39 28.40 -77.57
CA TYR A 88 -13.37 28.51 -76.51
C TYR A 88 -13.41 27.32 -75.56
N LYS A 89 -12.27 26.96 -74.99
CA LYS A 89 -12.16 26.02 -73.88
C LYS A 89 -11.43 26.64 -72.69
N PHE A 90 -11.95 26.39 -71.49
CA PHE A 90 -11.39 26.86 -70.23
C PHE A 90 -11.57 25.81 -69.15
N THR A 91 -10.86 25.94 -68.04
CA THR A 91 -11.03 25.06 -66.87
C THR A 91 -11.70 25.82 -65.75
N ALA A 92 -12.87 25.34 -65.32
CA ALA A 92 -13.52 25.82 -64.09
C ALA A 92 -13.21 24.87 -62.93
N SER A 93 -13.09 25.43 -61.73
CA SER A 93 -13.07 24.65 -60.49
C SER A 93 -14.50 24.32 -60.04
N ALA A 94 -14.68 23.29 -59.22
CA ALA A 94 -15.98 23.03 -58.62
C ALA A 94 -16.40 24.18 -57.70
N ASN A 95 -17.68 24.54 -57.74
CA ASN A 95 -18.31 25.68 -57.07
C ASN A 95 -17.69 27.05 -57.42
N GLN A 96 -17.06 27.17 -58.59
CA GLN A 96 -16.53 28.45 -59.06
C GLN A 96 -17.61 29.19 -59.88
N THR A 97 -18.04 30.36 -59.39
CA THR A 97 -18.83 31.32 -60.18
C THR A 97 -17.92 32.07 -61.16
N ILE A 98 -18.31 32.10 -62.43
CA ILE A 98 -17.57 32.73 -63.52
C ILE A 98 -18.55 33.55 -64.38
N HIS A 99 -18.13 34.78 -64.70
CA HIS A 99 -18.83 35.68 -65.62
C HIS A 99 -18.21 35.54 -67.02
N PHE A 100 -19.04 35.41 -68.04
CA PHE A 100 -18.69 35.46 -69.46
C PHE A 100 -19.34 36.71 -70.06
N ASP A 101 -18.52 37.57 -70.65
CA ASP A 101 -18.88 38.92 -71.03
C ASP A 101 -18.34 39.21 -72.44
N ILE A 102 -19.22 39.60 -73.38
CA ILE A 102 -18.88 39.75 -74.80
C ILE A 102 -18.93 41.23 -75.21
N ASP A 103 -17.80 41.93 -75.07
CA ASP A 103 -17.61 43.27 -75.64
C ASP A 103 -17.78 43.22 -77.18
N ARG A 104 -18.83 43.82 -77.71
CA ARG A 104 -18.87 44.11 -79.15
C ARG A 104 -17.85 45.21 -79.48
N ARG A 105 -16.92 44.92 -80.40
CA ARG A 105 -15.88 45.89 -80.76
C ARG A 105 -16.43 47.08 -81.53
N SER A 106 -15.82 48.25 -81.31
CA SER A 106 -16.24 49.51 -81.95
C SER A 106 -16.22 49.39 -83.49
N GLY A 107 -17.38 49.51 -84.12
CA GLY A 107 -17.57 49.35 -85.57
C GLY A 107 -17.90 47.92 -86.03
N SER A 108 -17.99 46.95 -85.11
CA SER A 108 -18.54 45.62 -85.37
C SER A 108 -20.06 45.66 -85.57
N LEU A 109 -20.59 44.66 -86.28
CA LEU A 109 -22.02 44.42 -86.47
C LEU A 109 -22.45 43.06 -85.90
N LEU A 110 -21.63 42.48 -85.01
CA LEU A 110 -22.00 41.27 -84.28
C LEU A 110 -23.23 41.54 -83.41
N ASP A 111 -24.11 40.55 -83.39
CA ASP A 111 -25.27 40.39 -82.53
C ASP A 111 -25.02 39.04 -81.85
N SER A 112 -24.43 39.06 -80.65
CA SER A 112 -23.78 37.87 -80.09
C SER A 112 -24.78 36.89 -79.48
N TYR A 113 -24.46 35.61 -79.56
CA TYR A 113 -25.12 34.55 -78.82
C TYR A 113 -24.07 33.59 -78.24
N ILE A 114 -24.04 33.46 -76.92
CA ILE A 114 -23.10 32.58 -76.21
C ILE A 114 -23.79 31.34 -75.70
N ARG A 115 -23.14 30.19 -75.86
CA ARG A 115 -23.61 28.89 -75.36
C ARG A 115 -22.50 28.23 -74.57
N LEU A 116 -22.81 27.86 -73.33
CA LEU A 116 -21.92 27.14 -72.43
C LEU A 116 -22.19 25.64 -72.52
N PHE A 117 -21.13 24.85 -72.70
CA PHE A 117 -21.18 23.39 -72.84
C PHE A 117 -20.22 22.68 -71.88
N ASP A 118 -20.59 21.46 -71.50
CA ASP A 118 -19.69 20.52 -70.83
C ASP A 118 -18.72 19.82 -71.82
N ALA A 119 -17.81 18.99 -71.29
CA ALA A 119 -16.85 18.23 -72.08
C ALA A 119 -17.46 17.14 -72.99
N SER A 120 -18.77 16.92 -72.97
CA SER A 120 -19.50 16.06 -73.92
C SER A 120 -20.17 16.83 -75.05
N GLY A 121 -20.21 18.17 -74.97
CA GLY A 121 -21.00 19.02 -75.85
C GLY A 121 -22.46 19.19 -75.42
N THR A 122 -22.81 18.83 -74.19
CA THR A 122 -24.15 19.09 -73.62
C THR A 122 -24.20 20.53 -73.14
N GLN A 123 -25.21 21.29 -73.60
CA GLN A 123 -25.40 22.70 -73.23
C GLN A 123 -25.87 22.82 -71.78
N LEU A 124 -25.21 23.68 -71.02
CA LEU A 124 -25.47 23.97 -69.60
C LEU A 124 -26.26 25.27 -69.43
N ALA A 125 -25.89 26.30 -70.21
CA ALA A 125 -26.50 27.63 -70.20
C ALA A 125 -26.31 28.30 -71.57
N ALA A 126 -27.01 29.40 -71.81
CA ALA A 126 -26.78 30.30 -72.94
C ALA A 126 -27.38 31.67 -72.62
N ASN A 127 -26.83 32.72 -73.23
CA ASN A 127 -27.51 34.01 -73.28
C ASN A 127 -27.35 34.68 -74.66
N ASP A 128 -28.38 35.46 -74.98
CA ASP A 128 -28.55 36.32 -76.15
C ASP A 128 -28.15 37.76 -75.75
N ASN A 129 -28.77 38.27 -74.68
CA ASN A 129 -28.71 39.67 -74.25
C ASN A 129 -28.61 39.78 -72.71
N GLY A 130 -27.64 40.54 -72.20
CA GLY A 130 -27.46 40.82 -70.77
C GLY A 130 -26.74 42.14 -70.50
N ILE A 131 -26.66 42.57 -69.24
CA ILE A 131 -25.88 43.76 -68.84
C ILE A 131 -24.64 43.29 -68.08
N GLY A 132 -23.44 43.66 -68.52
CA GLY A 132 -22.22 43.41 -67.76
C GLY A 132 -22.06 44.35 -66.54
N PRO A 133 -21.25 43.98 -65.54
CA PRO A 133 -20.93 44.84 -64.40
C PRO A 133 -20.39 46.22 -64.83
N GLY A 134 -21.13 47.28 -64.48
CA GLY A 134 -20.79 48.67 -64.81
C GLY A 134 -21.25 49.17 -66.18
N GLU A 135 -22.07 48.39 -66.90
CA GLU A 135 -22.50 48.73 -68.26
C GLU A 135 -23.90 49.39 -68.35
N SER A 136 -24.44 49.47 -69.57
CA SER A 136 -25.81 49.90 -69.86
C SER A 136 -26.29 49.18 -71.11
N TYR A 137 -27.49 48.61 -71.07
CA TYR A 137 -28.06 47.69 -72.08
C TYR A 137 -27.82 48.11 -73.55
N THR A 138 -26.92 47.43 -74.26
CA THR A 138 -26.54 47.77 -75.66
C THR A 138 -26.73 46.66 -76.70
N GLY A 139 -27.06 45.43 -76.27
CA GLY A 139 -27.27 44.29 -77.18
C GLY A 139 -26.08 43.33 -77.26
N GLU A 140 -25.45 43.07 -76.13
CA GLU A 140 -24.32 42.18 -75.94
C GLU A 140 -24.72 41.04 -74.97
N SER A 141 -24.00 39.93 -74.99
CA SER A 141 -24.33 38.75 -74.19
C SER A 141 -23.48 38.68 -72.92
N PHE A 142 -24.12 38.80 -71.76
CA PHE A 142 -23.51 38.53 -70.44
C PHE A 142 -24.10 37.25 -69.85
N LEU A 143 -23.27 36.40 -69.24
CA LEU A 143 -23.70 35.19 -68.53
C LEU A 143 -22.85 34.96 -67.29
N GLU A 144 -23.48 34.96 -66.13
CA GLU A 144 -22.93 34.38 -64.91
C GLU A 144 -23.27 32.89 -64.82
N TYR A 145 -22.33 32.05 -64.38
CA TYR A 145 -22.57 30.63 -64.15
C TYR A 145 -21.67 30.03 -63.07
N ARG A 146 -22.28 29.29 -62.12
CA ARG A 146 -21.59 28.56 -61.04
C ARG A 146 -21.33 27.10 -61.44
N PHE A 147 -20.07 26.75 -61.63
CA PHE A 147 -19.67 25.43 -62.12
C PHE A 147 -19.67 24.37 -61.02
N THR A 148 -20.71 23.54 -60.94
CA THR A 148 -20.89 22.53 -59.88
C THR A 148 -19.83 21.41 -59.87
N THR A 149 -19.05 21.24 -60.94
CA THR A 149 -17.96 20.25 -61.02
C THR A 149 -16.71 20.82 -61.67
N ALA A 150 -15.54 20.39 -61.19
CA ALA A 150 -14.25 20.80 -61.75
C ALA A 150 -14.00 20.09 -63.09
N GLY A 151 -13.70 20.85 -64.15
CA GLY A 151 -13.57 20.27 -65.49
C GLY A 151 -13.16 21.28 -66.56
N THR A 152 -12.94 20.77 -67.77
CA THR A 152 -12.81 21.59 -68.97
C THR A 152 -14.20 21.82 -69.56
N TYR A 153 -14.59 23.09 -69.66
CA TYR A 153 -15.85 23.54 -70.23
C TYR A 153 -15.58 24.34 -71.50
N TYR A 154 -16.61 24.48 -72.32
CA TYR A 154 -16.50 25.09 -73.64
C TYR A 154 -17.55 26.19 -73.79
N LEU A 155 -17.14 27.39 -74.20
CA LEU A 155 -18.05 28.47 -74.54
C LEU A 155 -17.99 28.66 -76.05
N GLY A 156 -19.07 28.34 -76.76
CA GLY A 156 -19.22 28.68 -78.17
C GLY A 156 -19.79 30.09 -78.29
N VAL A 157 -19.05 30.99 -78.95
CA VAL A 157 -19.54 32.31 -79.35
C VAL A 157 -20.04 32.19 -80.79
N SER A 158 -21.12 32.88 -81.12
CA SER A 158 -21.75 32.81 -82.43
C SER A 158 -22.50 34.11 -82.73
N GLY A 159 -22.69 34.40 -84.02
CA GLY A 159 -23.61 35.46 -84.45
C GLY A 159 -25.05 34.97 -84.45
N ALA A 160 -25.97 35.67 -83.79
CA ALA A 160 -27.39 35.38 -83.84
C ALA A 160 -27.91 35.41 -85.31
N PRO A 161 -28.78 34.49 -85.74
CA PRO A 161 -29.46 33.46 -84.95
C PRO A 161 -28.79 32.06 -85.08
N ASN A 162 -27.46 31.95 -85.18
CA ASN A 162 -26.75 30.67 -85.24
C ASN A 162 -26.71 29.97 -83.86
N THR A 163 -27.88 29.67 -83.29
CA THR A 163 -28.02 29.23 -81.89
C THR A 163 -28.10 27.70 -81.73
N ASN A 164 -28.06 26.95 -82.83
CA ASN A 164 -28.37 25.51 -82.87
C ASN A 164 -27.26 24.62 -83.47
N TYR A 165 -26.07 25.16 -83.71
CA TYR A 165 -24.90 24.38 -84.13
C TYR A 165 -24.59 23.21 -83.18
N SER A 166 -23.97 22.16 -83.72
CA SER A 166 -23.49 21.01 -82.95
C SER A 166 -22.02 21.19 -82.56
N PRO A 167 -21.72 21.53 -81.28
CA PRO A 167 -20.35 21.85 -80.84
C PRO A 167 -19.40 20.64 -80.91
N SER A 168 -19.93 19.43 -81.10
CA SER A 168 -19.15 18.19 -81.22
C SER A 168 -19.08 17.63 -82.65
N THR A 169 -19.70 18.27 -83.65
CA THR A 169 -19.66 17.79 -85.04
C THR A 169 -19.53 18.87 -86.13
N GLY A 170 -19.67 20.17 -85.82
CA GLY A 170 -19.59 21.24 -86.82
C GLY A 170 -20.69 21.10 -87.89
N GLN A 171 -21.92 20.88 -87.43
CA GLN A 171 -23.10 20.64 -88.27
C GLN A 171 -24.35 21.26 -87.62
N GLY A 172 -25.28 21.74 -88.45
CA GLY A 172 -26.56 22.32 -88.03
C GLY A 172 -26.61 23.85 -88.12
N ASP A 173 -25.55 24.42 -88.65
CA ASP A 173 -25.19 25.84 -88.61
C ASP A 173 -26.03 26.64 -89.61
N VAL A 174 -26.38 27.88 -89.24
CA VAL A 174 -27.22 28.77 -90.05
C VAL A 174 -26.63 30.17 -90.11
N SER A 175 -26.75 30.84 -91.26
CA SER A 175 -26.20 32.18 -91.45
C SER A 175 -26.71 33.21 -90.44
N GLY A 176 -25.85 33.61 -89.51
CA GLY A 176 -26.05 34.68 -88.54
C GLY A 176 -25.24 35.94 -88.83
N SER A 177 -25.15 36.81 -87.81
CA SER A 177 -24.34 38.02 -87.82
C SER A 177 -22.83 37.71 -87.83
N THR A 178 -22.01 38.67 -88.24
CA THR A 178 -20.54 38.52 -88.34
C THR A 178 -19.84 39.77 -87.85
N GLY A 179 -18.73 39.64 -87.14
CA GLY A 179 -17.99 40.80 -86.65
C GLY A 179 -16.98 40.51 -85.55
N LEU A 180 -16.20 41.54 -85.22
CA LEU A 180 -15.20 41.55 -84.16
C LEU A 180 -15.82 41.69 -82.77
N TYR A 181 -15.24 41.00 -81.78
CA TYR A 181 -15.58 41.15 -80.37
C TYR A 181 -14.34 40.99 -79.47
N THR A 182 -14.49 41.27 -78.18
CA THR A 182 -13.57 40.83 -77.12
C THR A 182 -14.39 40.01 -76.13
N ILE A 183 -14.03 38.75 -75.91
CA ILE A 183 -14.57 37.97 -74.80
C ILE A 183 -13.75 38.28 -73.54
N ARG A 184 -14.41 38.58 -72.42
CA ARG A 184 -13.82 38.61 -71.08
C ARG A 184 -14.37 37.46 -70.24
N VAL A 185 -13.56 37.00 -69.30
CA VAL A 185 -13.94 35.96 -68.34
C VAL A 185 -13.47 36.36 -66.94
N THR A 186 -14.39 36.61 -66.00
CA THR A 186 -14.07 37.07 -64.62
C THR A 186 -14.78 36.23 -63.55
N THR A 187 -14.57 36.51 -62.27
CA THR A 187 -15.27 35.90 -61.12
C THR A 187 -16.40 36.80 -60.59
N GLY A 188 -17.44 36.20 -60.01
CA GLY A 188 -18.60 36.89 -59.42
C GLY A 188 -18.57 37.03 -57.89
N ASP A 189 -19.61 37.68 -57.35
CA ASP A 189 -19.88 37.75 -55.91
C ASP A 189 -20.64 36.50 -55.41
N PRO A 190 -20.63 36.17 -54.10
CA PRO A 190 -21.02 34.84 -53.66
C PRO A 190 -21.74 34.78 -52.29
N ASN A 191 -22.70 35.66 -51.98
CA ASN A 191 -23.35 35.69 -50.66
C ASN A 191 -24.88 35.96 -50.62
N ASP A 192 -25.56 36.03 -51.76
CA ASP A 192 -27.00 36.33 -51.86
C ASP A 192 -27.91 35.16 -51.40
N THR A 193 -27.36 33.95 -51.19
CA THR A 193 -28.17 32.74 -50.92
C THR A 193 -27.68 31.88 -49.74
N ILE A 194 -28.58 31.05 -49.21
CA ILE A 194 -28.31 30.00 -48.21
C ILE A 194 -27.19 29.04 -48.63
N ALA A 195 -26.97 28.82 -49.94
CA ALA A 195 -25.89 27.98 -50.46
C ALA A 195 -24.49 28.64 -50.41
N GLU A 196 -24.45 29.90 -50.00
CA GLU A 196 -23.35 30.86 -50.15
C GLU A 196 -23.06 31.63 -48.84
N ALA A 197 -24.03 31.66 -47.93
CA ALA A 197 -24.04 32.41 -46.68
C ALA A 197 -22.77 32.31 -45.81
N ALA A 198 -22.30 33.44 -45.29
CA ALA A 198 -21.08 33.51 -44.48
C ALA A 198 -21.30 33.11 -43.01
N ALA A 199 -20.39 32.32 -42.42
CA ALA A 199 -20.55 31.83 -41.06
C ALA A 199 -20.16 32.87 -39.99
N ILE A 200 -21.10 33.22 -39.09
CA ILE A 200 -20.85 34.10 -37.95
C ILE A 200 -20.49 33.27 -36.69
N PRO A 201 -19.34 33.55 -36.03
CA PRO A 201 -19.04 33.02 -34.71
C PRO A 201 -19.81 33.76 -33.60
N PHE A 202 -20.30 33.03 -32.60
CA PHE A 202 -20.87 33.61 -31.38
C PHE A 202 -19.90 34.56 -30.67
N ASP A 203 -20.49 35.56 -30.01
CA ASP A 203 -19.86 36.66 -29.27
C ASP A 203 -18.94 37.58 -30.08
N THR A 204 -18.89 37.41 -31.40
CA THR A 204 -18.14 38.29 -32.31
C THR A 204 -19.07 39.21 -33.08
N THR A 205 -18.78 40.52 -33.03
CA THR A 205 -19.33 41.49 -33.97
C THR A 205 -18.62 41.35 -35.30
N VAL A 206 -19.36 41.05 -36.36
CA VAL A 206 -18.89 40.86 -37.73
C VAL A 206 -19.36 42.03 -38.58
N GLN A 207 -18.49 42.60 -39.41
CA GLN A 207 -18.89 43.57 -40.44
C GLN A 207 -19.63 42.81 -41.56
N GLY A 208 -20.80 43.29 -41.98
CA GLY A 208 -21.47 42.77 -43.18
C GLY A 208 -20.67 43.03 -44.46
N TYR A 209 -21.14 42.52 -45.59
CA TYR A 209 -20.60 42.90 -46.90
C TYR A 209 -21.20 44.22 -47.38
N GLY A 210 -22.40 44.55 -46.88
CA GLY A 210 -23.07 45.84 -47.00
C GLY A 210 -24.06 45.85 -48.15
N ILE A 211 -25.23 46.49 -47.95
CA ILE A 211 -26.30 46.50 -48.96
C ILE A 211 -25.92 47.50 -50.07
N THR A 212 -25.29 47.00 -51.14
CA THR A 212 -24.62 47.82 -52.17
C THR A 212 -25.55 48.28 -53.29
N PHE A 213 -26.63 47.53 -53.57
CA PHE A 213 -27.74 47.92 -54.44
C PHE A 213 -29.09 47.55 -53.82
N LEU A 214 -30.20 48.05 -54.39
CA LEU A 214 -31.51 47.97 -53.73
C LEU A 214 -32.15 46.57 -53.69
N MET A 215 -31.59 45.59 -54.40
CA MET A 215 -32.06 44.19 -54.41
C MET A 215 -31.01 43.25 -53.80
N ASP A 216 -30.02 43.82 -53.11
CA ASP A 216 -28.89 43.15 -52.47
C ASP A 216 -29.34 42.55 -51.12
N VAL A 217 -28.81 41.37 -50.77
CA VAL A 217 -29.22 40.56 -49.60
C VAL A 217 -27.99 39.87 -49.01
N ASP A 218 -27.58 40.28 -47.81
CA ASP A 218 -26.46 39.67 -47.12
C ASP A 218 -26.93 38.42 -46.35
N MET A 219 -26.66 37.23 -46.87
CA MET A 219 -26.94 35.97 -46.16
C MET A 219 -25.76 35.54 -45.26
N PHE A 220 -26.08 35.23 -44.01
CA PHE A 220 -25.19 34.64 -43.02
C PHE A 220 -25.73 33.30 -42.52
N GLN A 221 -24.86 32.51 -41.89
CA GLN A 221 -25.23 31.24 -41.24
C GLN A 221 -24.67 31.16 -39.83
N ILE A 222 -25.46 30.58 -38.92
CA ILE A 222 -25.09 30.21 -37.57
C ILE A 222 -25.33 28.71 -37.37
N THR A 223 -24.52 28.06 -36.54
CA THR A 223 -24.71 26.65 -36.17
C THR A 223 -25.10 26.59 -34.70
N VAL A 224 -26.33 26.16 -34.44
CA VAL A 224 -26.99 26.20 -33.13
C VAL A 224 -27.25 24.78 -32.64
N ALA A 225 -27.08 24.53 -31.35
CA ALA A 225 -27.48 23.28 -30.71
C ALA A 225 -28.93 23.36 -30.20
N ALA A 226 -29.60 22.21 -30.15
CA ALA A 226 -30.98 22.12 -29.65
C ALA A 226 -31.06 22.61 -28.20
N GLY A 227 -32.00 23.50 -27.92
CA GLY A 227 -32.23 24.11 -26.61
C GLY A 227 -31.43 25.39 -26.34
N GLN A 228 -30.63 25.92 -27.28
CA GLN A 228 -29.98 27.23 -27.09
C GLN A 228 -30.95 28.38 -27.39
N ILE A 229 -30.95 29.40 -26.53
CA ILE A 229 -31.45 30.74 -26.84
C ILE A 229 -30.30 31.54 -27.45
N ILE A 230 -30.53 32.12 -28.62
CA ILE A 230 -29.56 32.96 -29.33
C ILE A 230 -30.15 34.35 -29.54
N SER A 231 -29.36 35.36 -29.21
CA SER A 231 -29.65 36.78 -29.46
C SER A 231 -28.92 37.25 -30.72
N ILE A 232 -29.60 37.99 -31.59
CA ILE A 232 -29.09 38.50 -32.88
C ILE A 232 -29.31 40.01 -32.90
N ASP A 233 -28.28 40.77 -33.26
CA ASP A 233 -28.16 42.21 -33.04
C ASP A 233 -27.50 42.86 -34.26
N VAL A 234 -28.06 43.93 -34.84
CA VAL A 234 -27.55 44.58 -36.07
C VAL A 234 -27.43 46.09 -35.92
N ASP A 235 -26.20 46.59 -35.80
CA ASP A 235 -25.88 48.02 -35.73
C ASP A 235 -25.64 48.63 -37.12
N VAL A 236 -26.30 49.75 -37.43
CA VAL A 236 -26.04 50.52 -38.66
C VAL A 236 -24.78 51.38 -38.51
N THR A 237 -23.68 50.95 -39.15
CA THR A 237 -22.36 51.60 -39.02
C THR A 237 -22.18 52.80 -39.97
N SER A 238 -22.79 52.79 -41.16
CA SER A 238 -22.81 53.97 -42.05
C SER A 238 -23.89 53.92 -43.12
N GLY A 239 -24.22 55.08 -43.70
CA GLY A 239 -25.26 55.24 -44.70
C GLY A 239 -26.57 55.73 -44.09
N ASN A 240 -27.69 55.18 -44.55
CA ASN A 240 -29.02 55.38 -43.95
C ASN A 240 -29.84 54.08 -44.01
N LEU A 241 -29.17 52.93 -43.83
CA LEU A 241 -29.79 51.61 -43.88
C LEU A 241 -30.94 51.53 -42.87
N ASP A 242 -32.04 50.97 -43.33
CA ASP A 242 -33.23 50.59 -42.57
C ASP A 242 -33.23 49.04 -42.55
N PRO A 243 -32.61 48.41 -41.52
CA PRO A 243 -32.22 47.00 -41.57
C PRO A 243 -33.39 46.08 -41.23
N PHE A 244 -33.68 45.11 -42.11
CA PHE A 244 -34.63 44.05 -41.84
C PHE A 244 -33.90 42.71 -41.67
N ILE A 245 -34.04 42.09 -40.50
CA ILE A 245 -33.49 40.77 -40.16
C ILE A 245 -34.55 39.70 -40.39
N ARG A 246 -34.19 38.64 -41.10
CA ARG A 246 -35.00 37.41 -41.22
C ARG A 246 -34.18 36.20 -40.80
N LEU A 247 -34.74 35.34 -39.95
CA LEU A 247 -34.15 34.08 -39.51
C LEU A 247 -34.84 32.91 -40.22
N PHE A 248 -34.06 32.02 -40.85
CA PHE A 248 -34.55 30.90 -41.65
C PHE A 248 -33.98 29.55 -41.20
N ASP A 249 -34.73 28.48 -41.46
CA ASP A 249 -34.22 27.12 -41.42
C ASP A 249 -33.39 26.75 -42.67
N SER A 250 -32.74 25.59 -42.63
CA SER A 250 -31.91 25.07 -43.73
C SER A 250 -32.64 24.74 -45.04
N SER A 251 -33.96 24.96 -45.10
CA SER A 251 -34.78 24.84 -46.31
C SER A 251 -35.31 26.18 -46.84
N GLY A 252 -34.94 27.30 -46.20
CA GLY A 252 -35.40 28.65 -46.55
C GLY A 252 -36.74 29.04 -45.95
N VAL A 253 -37.26 28.29 -44.98
CA VAL A 253 -38.50 28.64 -44.28
C VAL A 253 -38.19 29.61 -43.14
N GLU A 254 -38.87 30.76 -43.13
CA GLU A 254 -38.76 31.78 -42.10
C GLU A 254 -39.29 31.28 -40.74
N LEU A 255 -38.54 31.59 -39.68
CA LEU A 255 -38.80 31.20 -38.29
C LEU A 255 -39.18 32.40 -37.41
N ALA A 256 -38.54 33.55 -37.67
CA ALA A 256 -38.78 34.84 -37.05
C ALA A 256 -38.17 35.95 -37.92
N ALA A 257 -38.61 37.19 -37.76
CA ALA A 257 -38.07 38.37 -38.42
C ALA A 257 -38.34 39.62 -37.55
N ASN A 258 -37.55 40.68 -37.72
CA ASN A 258 -37.78 41.96 -37.05
C ASN A 258 -37.21 43.16 -37.84
N ASP A 259 -37.88 44.31 -37.71
CA ASP A 259 -37.45 45.65 -38.14
C ASP A 259 -37.05 46.52 -36.93
N ASP A 260 -38.01 46.94 -36.10
CA ASP A 260 -37.78 47.91 -35.01
C ASP A 260 -37.62 47.23 -33.61
N ALA A 261 -36.38 46.95 -33.16
CA ALA A 261 -36.09 46.68 -31.74
C ALA A 261 -34.64 47.00 -31.33
N ALA A 262 -34.50 47.77 -30.25
CA ALA A 262 -33.19 48.15 -29.68
C ALA A 262 -32.50 46.98 -28.95
N GLY A 263 -31.19 46.83 -29.16
CA GLY A 263 -30.37 45.79 -28.55
C GLY A 263 -29.92 46.08 -27.10
N PRO A 264 -29.13 45.17 -26.50
CA PRO A 264 -28.65 45.32 -25.13
C PRO A 264 -27.76 46.57 -24.94
N ASN A 265 -28.12 47.44 -24.00
CA ASN A 265 -27.52 48.76 -23.71
C ASN A 265 -27.91 49.91 -24.69
N GLU A 266 -28.83 49.67 -25.63
CA GLU A 266 -29.27 50.69 -26.58
C GLU A 266 -30.44 51.56 -26.07
N ALA A 267 -30.87 52.50 -26.91
CA ALA A 267 -32.09 53.28 -26.71
C ALA A 267 -33.06 53.03 -27.87
N PRO A 268 -34.39 53.04 -27.67
CA PRO A 268 -35.36 52.75 -28.73
C PRO A 268 -35.19 53.60 -29.99
N GLY A 269 -34.95 52.94 -31.12
CA GLY A 269 -34.73 53.55 -32.44
C GLY A 269 -35.28 52.69 -33.58
N ALA A 270 -34.50 52.53 -34.65
CA ALA A 270 -34.81 51.78 -35.88
C ALA A 270 -33.68 50.78 -36.23
N GLU A 271 -33.06 50.27 -35.16
CA GLU A 271 -32.10 49.19 -35.14
C GLU A 271 -32.85 47.85 -34.94
N ALA A 272 -32.25 46.73 -35.35
CA ALA A 272 -32.93 45.43 -35.39
C ALA A 272 -32.29 44.40 -34.45
N PHE A 273 -33.07 43.96 -33.45
CA PHE A 273 -32.70 42.94 -32.48
C PHE A 273 -33.72 41.78 -32.45
N LEU A 274 -33.26 40.55 -32.22
CA LEU A 274 -34.09 39.34 -32.20
C LEU A 274 -33.50 38.26 -31.29
N GLU A 275 -34.31 37.69 -30.38
CA GLU A 275 -33.96 36.48 -29.63
C GLU A 275 -34.82 35.29 -30.04
N TYR A 276 -34.22 34.09 -30.06
CA TYR A 276 -34.92 32.88 -30.48
C TYR A 276 -34.40 31.61 -29.78
N LEU A 277 -35.32 30.77 -29.30
CA LEU A 277 -35.03 29.43 -28.75
C LEU A 277 -35.06 28.38 -29.87
N PHE A 278 -33.91 27.79 -30.16
CA PHE A 278 -33.76 26.80 -31.23
C PHE A 278 -34.13 25.39 -30.73
N ALA A 279 -35.31 24.92 -31.10
CA ALA A 279 -35.83 23.61 -30.65
C ALA A 279 -35.00 22.41 -31.16
N ASP A 280 -34.35 22.53 -32.32
CA ASP A 280 -33.54 21.50 -32.96
C ASP A 280 -32.09 21.98 -33.17
N ALA A 281 -31.15 21.03 -33.27
CA ALA A 281 -29.76 21.32 -33.56
C ALA A 281 -29.54 21.39 -35.07
N GLY A 282 -28.97 22.47 -35.58
CA GLY A 282 -28.85 22.68 -37.02
C GLY A 282 -28.05 23.91 -37.44
N THR A 283 -27.91 24.07 -38.74
CA THR A 283 -27.44 25.31 -39.36
C THR A 283 -28.66 26.14 -39.74
N TYR A 284 -28.72 27.35 -39.22
CA TYR A 284 -29.80 28.32 -39.44
C TYR A 284 -29.21 29.56 -40.10
N TYR A 285 -30.02 30.29 -40.85
CA TYR A 285 -29.57 31.33 -41.76
C TYR A 285 -30.18 32.66 -41.39
N ILE A 286 -29.37 33.72 -41.39
CA ILE A 286 -29.79 35.08 -41.08
C ILE A 286 -29.65 35.87 -42.38
N GLY A 287 -30.75 36.38 -42.93
CA GLY A 287 -30.72 37.31 -44.05
C GLY A 287 -30.84 38.73 -43.55
N VAL A 288 -29.90 39.60 -43.94
CA VAL A 288 -29.95 41.04 -43.68
C VAL A 288 -30.22 41.77 -45.00
N SER A 289 -31.16 42.72 -44.96
CA SER A 289 -31.71 43.38 -46.14
C SER A 289 -32.13 44.82 -45.81
N SER A 290 -32.25 45.70 -46.80
CA SER A 290 -32.98 46.96 -46.61
C SER A 290 -34.47 46.68 -46.59
N TYR A 291 -35.19 47.19 -45.60
CA TYR A 291 -36.64 47.31 -45.68
C TYR A 291 -37.05 48.10 -46.96
N PRO A 292 -38.16 47.77 -47.65
CA PRO A 292 -39.06 46.62 -47.48
C PRO A 292 -38.71 45.40 -48.36
N ASN A 293 -37.43 45.09 -48.63
CA ASN A 293 -37.06 43.86 -49.35
C ASN A 293 -37.20 42.64 -48.42
N TYR A 294 -38.43 42.20 -48.16
CA TYR A 294 -38.75 41.04 -47.30
C TYR A 294 -39.32 39.84 -48.06
N ASP A 295 -39.57 39.95 -49.36
CA ASP A 295 -40.20 38.89 -50.17
C ASP A 295 -39.19 38.01 -50.95
N TYR A 296 -37.88 38.25 -50.79
CA TYR A 296 -36.81 37.44 -51.42
C TYR A 296 -36.84 35.96 -51.02
N ASP A 297 -36.50 35.06 -51.97
CA ASP A 297 -36.30 33.62 -51.74
C ASP A 297 -34.82 33.32 -51.43
N PRO A 298 -34.44 33.10 -50.15
CA PRO A 298 -33.06 32.91 -49.74
C PRO A 298 -32.46 31.57 -50.20
N ALA A 299 -33.28 30.64 -50.71
CA ALA A 299 -32.83 29.36 -51.24
C ALA A 299 -32.66 29.37 -52.77
N ALA A 300 -33.34 30.28 -53.47
CA ALA A 300 -33.31 30.41 -54.93
C ALA A 300 -32.45 31.58 -55.46
N GLY A 301 -32.23 32.63 -54.67
CA GLY A 301 -31.59 33.88 -55.15
C GLY A 301 -32.45 34.56 -56.22
N SER A 302 -33.73 34.75 -55.91
CA SER A 302 -34.71 35.31 -56.84
C SER A 302 -35.97 35.82 -56.13
N GLY A 303 -36.69 36.75 -56.77
CA GLY A 303 -37.91 37.34 -56.22
C GLY A 303 -37.67 38.66 -55.49
N ASP A 304 -36.45 39.18 -55.62
CA ASP A 304 -35.90 40.33 -54.91
C ASP A 304 -36.58 41.61 -55.39
N ASP A 305 -37.39 42.22 -54.51
CA ASP A 305 -38.04 43.51 -54.76
C ASP A 305 -37.13 44.63 -54.22
N PRO A 306 -37.06 45.80 -54.90
CA PRO A 306 -36.12 46.85 -54.53
C PRO A 306 -36.50 47.53 -53.21
N GLY A 307 -35.63 47.41 -52.19
CA GLY A 307 -35.69 48.12 -50.93
C GLY A 307 -35.51 49.64 -51.07
N GLU A 308 -35.71 50.40 -49.99
CA GLU A 308 -35.65 51.87 -50.02
C GLU A 308 -34.26 52.47 -49.67
N THR A 309 -33.35 51.69 -49.08
CA THR A 309 -32.09 52.21 -48.51
C THR A 309 -30.86 51.36 -48.87
N THR A 310 -29.66 51.89 -48.58
CA THR A 310 -28.36 51.22 -48.73
C THR A 310 -27.42 51.67 -47.61
N GLY A 311 -26.54 50.79 -47.14
CA GLY A 311 -25.57 51.13 -46.10
C GLY A 311 -24.75 49.96 -45.59
N GLU A 312 -23.87 50.29 -44.65
CA GLU A 312 -22.90 49.39 -44.02
C GLU A 312 -23.37 49.05 -42.60
N PHE A 313 -23.39 47.78 -42.22
CA PHE A 313 -23.81 47.34 -40.90
C PHE A 313 -22.79 46.39 -40.26
N THR A 314 -22.88 46.27 -38.94
CA THR A 314 -22.30 45.16 -38.18
C THR A 314 -23.43 44.25 -37.69
N ILE A 315 -23.14 42.97 -37.57
CA ILE A 315 -24.02 41.96 -37.00
C ILE A 315 -23.29 41.23 -35.89
N ARG A 316 -23.95 41.06 -34.73
CA ARG A 316 -23.45 40.30 -33.59
C ARG A 316 -24.46 39.22 -33.24
N VAL A 317 -23.96 38.06 -32.83
CA VAL A 317 -24.76 36.93 -32.39
C VAL A 317 -24.23 36.44 -31.04
N MET A 318 -25.10 36.29 -30.05
CA MET A 318 -24.77 36.02 -28.64
C MET A 318 -25.57 34.83 -28.11
N LEU A 319 -25.15 34.27 -26.98
CA LEU A 319 -25.97 33.35 -26.20
C LEU A 319 -26.85 34.16 -25.23
N GLY A 320 -28.15 33.90 -25.20
CA GLY A 320 -29.05 34.47 -24.19
C GLY A 320 -29.01 33.69 -22.87
N ASP A 321 -29.40 34.33 -21.77
CA ASP A 321 -29.58 33.64 -20.48
C ASP A 321 -30.96 32.98 -20.39
N ALA A 322 -31.12 32.04 -19.46
CA ALA A 322 -32.22 31.09 -19.42
C ALA A 322 -32.37 30.40 -18.06
N ASN A 323 -32.47 31.14 -16.95
CA ASN A 323 -32.63 30.53 -15.62
C ASN A 323 -33.59 31.23 -14.64
N ASP A 324 -34.39 32.22 -15.05
CA ASP A 324 -35.32 32.98 -14.18
C ASP A 324 -36.43 32.16 -13.48
N GLN A 325 -36.65 30.90 -13.90
CA GLN A 325 -37.80 30.10 -13.48
C GLN A 325 -37.53 28.60 -13.35
N ILE A 326 -38.37 27.92 -12.56
CA ILE A 326 -38.27 26.49 -12.20
C ILE A 326 -38.26 25.54 -13.42
N SER A 327 -38.79 25.95 -14.58
CA SER A 327 -38.74 25.17 -15.83
C SER A 327 -37.35 25.08 -16.45
N GLU A 328 -36.47 26.03 -16.15
CA GLU A 328 -35.21 26.28 -16.86
C GLU A 328 -33.98 26.23 -15.91
N ALA A 329 -34.24 26.33 -14.60
CA ALA A 329 -33.30 26.30 -13.48
C ALA A 329 -32.02 25.43 -13.64
N SER A 330 -30.87 26.07 -13.43
CA SER A 330 -29.52 25.48 -13.51
C SER A 330 -29.29 24.39 -12.47
N VAL A 331 -28.82 23.20 -12.89
CA VAL A 331 -28.68 22.06 -11.97
C VAL A 331 -27.41 22.15 -11.12
N VAL A 332 -27.56 22.45 -9.82
CA VAL A 332 -26.47 22.44 -8.83
C VAL A 332 -26.39 21.09 -8.11
N THR A 333 -25.17 20.64 -7.81
CA THR A 333 -24.93 19.44 -7.00
C THR A 333 -24.66 19.85 -5.55
N PRO A 334 -25.44 19.40 -4.56
CA PRO A 334 -25.18 19.70 -3.16
C PRO A 334 -23.77 19.26 -2.73
N GLY A 335 -23.04 20.14 -2.04
CA GLY A 335 -21.63 19.92 -1.70
C GLY A 335 -20.65 20.51 -2.73
N SER A 336 -21.08 21.50 -3.51
CA SER A 336 -20.23 22.22 -4.46
C SER A 336 -20.42 23.74 -4.37
N THR A 337 -19.34 24.47 -4.69
CA THR A 337 -19.37 25.93 -4.90
C THR A 337 -19.49 26.22 -6.39
N VAL A 338 -20.45 27.07 -6.75
CA VAL A 338 -20.66 27.60 -8.09
C VAL A 338 -20.18 29.05 -8.11
N PHE A 339 -19.27 29.39 -9.02
CA PHE A 339 -18.59 30.69 -9.07
C PHE A 339 -18.89 31.41 -10.38
N GLY A 340 -19.05 32.73 -10.31
CA GLY A 340 -19.18 33.57 -11.52
C GLY A 340 -20.59 33.56 -12.10
N HIS A 341 -21.60 33.41 -11.24
CA HIS A 341 -22.95 33.88 -11.55
C HIS A 341 -23.00 35.39 -11.31
N GLU A 342 -23.80 36.09 -12.10
CA GLU A 342 -23.98 37.52 -12.06
C GLU A 342 -25.46 37.80 -12.31
N ILE A 343 -26.11 38.47 -11.35
CA ILE A 343 -27.45 39.04 -11.57
C ILE A 343 -27.24 40.13 -12.62
N SER A 344 -27.49 39.77 -13.87
CA SER A 344 -27.04 40.46 -15.09
C SER A 344 -27.96 41.61 -15.47
N PHE A 345 -29.23 41.52 -15.07
CA PHE A 345 -30.26 42.53 -15.30
C PHE A 345 -30.95 42.95 -13.99
N LEU A 346 -31.85 43.93 -14.04
CA LEU A 346 -32.47 44.52 -12.83
C LEU A 346 -33.73 43.76 -12.37
N ASP A 347 -34.07 42.70 -13.11
CA ASP A 347 -35.24 41.84 -13.05
C ASP A 347 -34.86 40.34 -12.94
N ASP A 348 -33.57 40.04 -13.12
CA ASP A 348 -32.93 38.71 -13.16
C ASP A 348 -33.04 37.92 -11.84
N VAL A 349 -33.24 36.59 -11.97
CA VAL A 349 -33.33 35.62 -10.87
C VAL A 349 -32.64 34.29 -11.22
N ASP A 350 -31.36 34.12 -10.89
CA ASP A 350 -30.67 32.82 -10.96
C ASP A 350 -31.43 31.69 -10.18
N MET A 351 -32.22 30.86 -10.88
CA MET A 351 -32.87 29.68 -10.30
C MET A 351 -31.98 28.44 -10.41
N PHE A 352 -31.75 27.76 -9.28
CA PHE A 352 -30.97 26.53 -9.21
C PHE A 352 -31.83 25.32 -8.83
N ALA A 353 -31.75 24.25 -9.61
CA ALA A 353 -32.40 22.97 -9.31
C ALA A 353 -31.43 21.99 -8.64
N PHE A 354 -31.87 21.29 -7.59
CA PHE A 354 -31.06 20.25 -6.94
C PHE A 354 -31.92 19.10 -6.41
N THR A 355 -31.32 17.91 -6.30
CA THR A 355 -32.00 16.69 -5.84
C THR A 355 -31.55 16.28 -4.45
N VAL A 356 -32.50 15.99 -3.56
CA VAL A 356 -32.25 15.59 -2.17
C VAL A 356 -32.81 14.22 -1.85
N THR A 357 -32.22 13.58 -0.85
CA THR A 357 -32.78 12.38 -0.20
C THR A 357 -33.57 12.75 1.06
N ALA A 358 -34.50 11.90 1.48
CA ALA A 358 -35.35 12.19 2.65
C ALA A 358 -34.54 12.11 3.95
N GLY A 359 -34.48 13.22 4.68
CA GLY A 359 -33.66 13.40 5.89
C GLY A 359 -32.28 14.01 5.64
N GLN A 360 -31.97 14.42 4.41
CA GLN A 360 -30.74 15.14 4.08
C GLN A 360 -30.85 16.62 4.50
N THR A 361 -29.80 17.16 5.11
CA THR A 361 -29.61 18.61 5.30
C THR A 361 -28.77 19.17 4.15
N ILE A 362 -29.06 20.41 3.73
CA ILE A 362 -28.19 21.20 2.87
C ILE A 362 -28.17 22.62 3.43
N SER A 363 -26.97 23.20 3.46
CA SER A 363 -26.71 24.58 3.84
C SER A 363 -26.27 25.33 2.57
N PHE A 364 -26.90 26.47 2.31
CA PHE A 364 -26.70 27.34 1.14
C PHE A 364 -26.10 28.64 1.64
N ASP A 365 -25.00 29.06 1.03
CA ASP A 365 -24.24 30.26 1.39
C ASP A 365 -24.02 31.07 0.10
N VAL A 366 -24.21 32.40 0.15
CA VAL A 366 -24.17 33.24 -1.05
C VAL A 366 -23.25 34.44 -0.85
N ASP A 367 -21.99 34.22 -1.22
CA ASP A 367 -20.88 35.18 -1.12
C ASP A 367 -20.94 36.21 -2.26
N ARG A 368 -20.71 37.49 -1.96
CA ARG A 368 -20.51 38.52 -2.99
C ARG A 368 -19.09 38.47 -3.55
N THR A 369 -18.94 38.47 -4.87
CA THR A 369 -17.63 38.32 -5.53
C THR A 369 -17.04 39.62 -6.10
N ASP A 370 -17.84 40.69 -6.19
CA ASP A 370 -17.40 42.01 -6.65
C ASP A 370 -17.35 43.08 -5.53
N ALA A 371 -17.18 44.35 -5.91
CA ALA A 371 -17.04 45.48 -5.00
C ALA A 371 -18.26 46.43 -4.97
N VAL A 372 -19.37 46.02 -5.58
CA VAL A 372 -20.67 46.70 -5.53
C VAL A 372 -21.43 46.15 -4.33
N ASN A 373 -22.08 47.02 -3.55
CA ASN A 373 -22.87 46.59 -2.40
C ASN A 373 -24.25 46.09 -2.87
N VAL A 374 -24.25 44.97 -3.59
CA VAL A 374 -25.45 44.18 -3.86
C VAL A 374 -25.99 43.63 -2.54
N ASP A 375 -27.30 43.48 -2.44
CA ASP A 375 -28.06 43.09 -1.25
C ASP A 375 -28.83 41.82 -1.65
N LEU A 376 -28.42 40.65 -1.14
CA LEU A 376 -28.78 39.35 -1.71
C LEU A 376 -29.89 38.66 -0.91
N TYR A 377 -30.80 38.00 -1.64
CA TYR A 377 -31.98 37.33 -1.10
C TYR A 377 -32.10 35.92 -1.67
N ILE A 378 -32.33 34.93 -0.81
CA ILE A 378 -32.50 33.53 -1.23
C ILE A 378 -33.86 32.98 -0.83
N ARG A 379 -34.49 32.25 -1.75
CA ARG A 379 -35.79 31.60 -1.56
C ARG A 379 -35.72 30.13 -1.97
N LEU A 380 -36.19 29.24 -1.10
CA LEU A 380 -36.19 27.80 -1.28
C LEU A 380 -37.61 27.30 -1.58
N PHE A 381 -37.80 26.67 -2.74
CA PHE A 381 -39.08 26.19 -3.24
C PHE A 381 -39.12 24.67 -3.42
N ASN A 382 -40.33 24.10 -3.38
CA ASN A 382 -40.60 22.79 -3.97
C ASN A 382 -41.03 22.89 -5.44
N SER A 383 -41.11 21.74 -6.11
CA SER A 383 -41.51 21.59 -7.53
C SER A 383 -42.94 22.01 -7.89
N ALA A 384 -43.69 22.64 -6.99
CA ALA A 384 -44.97 23.30 -7.25
C ALA A 384 -44.90 24.82 -7.03
N GLY A 385 -43.71 25.41 -6.94
CA GLY A 385 -43.49 26.85 -6.70
C GLY A 385 -43.80 27.30 -5.28
N VAL A 386 -44.06 26.36 -4.36
CA VAL A 386 -44.37 26.71 -2.96
C VAL A 386 -43.08 26.84 -2.17
N GLU A 387 -42.87 28.05 -1.67
CA GLU A 387 -41.78 28.44 -0.77
C GLU A 387 -41.80 27.64 0.54
N LEU A 388 -40.61 27.27 1.02
CA LEU A 388 -40.36 26.41 2.17
C LEU A 388 -39.57 27.13 3.27
N ALA A 389 -38.65 27.98 2.84
CA ALA A 389 -37.84 28.90 3.62
C ALA A 389 -37.31 30.02 2.70
N ALA A 390 -36.89 31.13 3.28
CA ALA A 390 -36.18 32.22 2.63
C ALA A 390 -35.31 32.92 3.69
N ASN A 391 -34.27 33.66 3.30
CA ASN A 391 -33.46 34.41 4.26
C ASN A 391 -32.77 35.65 3.65
N ASP A 392 -32.52 36.64 4.51
CA ASP A 392 -31.82 37.91 4.30
C ASP A 392 -30.83 38.21 5.45
N ASP A 393 -29.83 39.06 5.21
CA ASP A 393 -28.84 39.57 6.19
C ASP A 393 -28.23 38.49 7.12
N ALA A 394 -27.91 37.31 6.57
CA ALA A 394 -27.52 36.13 7.32
C ALA A 394 -26.10 35.67 6.94
N ALA A 395 -25.14 35.97 7.81
CA ALA A 395 -23.73 35.61 7.65
C ALA A 395 -23.49 34.09 7.60
N GLY A 396 -22.70 33.65 6.63
CA GLY A 396 -22.25 32.27 6.45
C GLY A 396 -21.24 31.78 7.50
N PRO A 397 -20.88 30.48 7.50
CA PRO A 397 -19.97 29.87 8.47
C PRO A 397 -18.52 30.40 8.42
N GLY A 398 -18.27 31.51 9.12
CA GLY A 398 -16.97 32.18 9.21
C GLY A 398 -17.00 33.67 8.87
N GLU A 399 -18.15 34.16 8.42
CA GLU A 399 -18.37 35.55 8.03
C GLU A 399 -18.61 36.51 9.22
N THR A 400 -18.71 37.80 8.91
CA THR A 400 -19.26 38.83 9.81
C THR A 400 -20.60 39.32 9.28
N PRO A 401 -21.64 39.54 10.12
CA PRO A 401 -22.96 40.02 9.69
C PRO A 401 -22.90 41.19 8.68
N GLY A 402 -23.45 40.96 7.49
CA GLY A 402 -23.42 41.84 6.32
C GLY A 402 -24.78 41.84 5.60
N THR A 403 -24.74 41.84 4.26
CA THR A 403 -25.92 41.75 3.36
C THR A 403 -25.79 40.56 2.39
N GLU A 404 -25.11 39.54 2.89
CA GLU A 404 -24.95 38.18 2.37
C GLU A 404 -26.07 37.29 2.94
N ALA A 405 -26.33 36.13 2.32
CA ALA A 405 -27.49 35.30 2.65
C ALA A 405 -27.15 33.81 2.80
N PHE A 406 -27.18 33.31 4.04
CA PHE A 406 -27.07 31.90 4.42
C PHE A 406 -28.43 31.29 4.77
N LEU A 407 -28.68 30.04 4.38
CA LEU A 407 -29.88 29.26 4.73
C LEU A 407 -29.54 27.78 4.90
N GLU A 408 -30.01 27.16 5.98
CA GLU A 408 -29.91 25.71 6.17
C GLU A 408 -31.29 25.04 6.25
N TYR A 409 -31.42 23.86 5.63
CA TYR A 409 -32.70 23.16 5.54
C TYR A 409 -32.58 21.63 5.51
N THR A 410 -33.31 20.94 6.40
CA THR A 410 -33.45 19.47 6.40
C THR A 410 -34.69 19.02 5.62
N PHE A 411 -34.47 18.30 4.53
CA PHE A 411 -35.52 17.92 3.58
C PHE A 411 -36.28 16.67 4.02
N ALA A 412 -37.49 16.85 4.56
CA ALA A 412 -38.33 15.75 5.07
C ALA A 412 -38.82 14.74 4.00
N GLN A 413 -38.63 15.00 2.71
CA GLN A 413 -38.98 14.12 1.59
C GLN A 413 -37.90 14.16 0.51
N ALA A 414 -37.71 13.05 -0.20
CA ALA A 414 -36.80 12.99 -1.35
C ALA A 414 -37.48 13.59 -2.58
N GLY A 415 -36.74 14.37 -3.37
CA GLY A 415 -37.28 15.05 -4.56
C GLY A 415 -36.33 16.08 -5.15
N THR A 416 -36.79 16.79 -6.18
CA THR A 416 -36.14 17.99 -6.71
C THR A 416 -36.71 19.22 -6.01
N TYR A 417 -35.82 20.08 -5.54
CA TYR A 417 -36.10 21.37 -4.91
C TYR A 417 -35.33 22.46 -5.65
N TYR A 418 -35.73 23.71 -5.45
CA TYR A 418 -35.22 24.84 -6.22
C TYR A 418 -34.82 25.98 -5.29
N LEU A 419 -33.64 26.57 -5.49
CA LEU A 419 -33.18 27.77 -4.80
C LEU A 419 -33.15 28.90 -5.83
N GLY A 420 -33.95 29.95 -5.64
CA GLY A 420 -33.82 31.18 -6.42
C GLY A 420 -32.94 32.17 -5.66
N VAL A 421 -31.87 32.63 -6.30
CA VAL A 421 -31.02 33.73 -5.83
C VAL A 421 -31.49 35.00 -6.53
N SER A 422 -31.67 36.08 -5.78
CA SER A 422 -32.08 37.38 -6.33
C SER A 422 -31.52 38.52 -5.49
N VAL A 423 -31.75 39.76 -5.92
CA VAL A 423 -31.51 40.95 -5.10
C VAL A 423 -32.72 41.24 -4.19
N LEU A 424 -32.48 41.88 -3.04
CA LEU A 424 -33.51 42.17 -2.02
C LEU A 424 -34.72 42.95 -2.54
N ASP A 425 -34.56 43.86 -3.50
CA ASP A 425 -35.69 44.58 -4.11
C ASP A 425 -36.51 43.68 -5.07
N ASN A 426 -35.89 42.63 -5.64
CA ASN A 426 -36.53 41.64 -6.53
C ASN A 426 -36.83 40.31 -5.81
N TYR A 427 -37.38 40.36 -4.59
CA TYR A 427 -37.76 39.17 -3.81
C TYR A 427 -39.16 38.60 -4.13
N LEU A 428 -39.91 39.24 -5.04
CA LEU A 428 -41.34 38.99 -5.27
C LEU A 428 -41.69 38.24 -6.56
N TYR A 429 -40.70 37.82 -7.35
CA TYR A 429 -40.88 37.01 -8.57
C TYR A 429 -41.77 35.77 -8.35
N ASP A 430 -42.53 35.38 -9.37
CA ASP A 430 -43.20 34.08 -9.43
C ASP A 430 -42.23 33.02 -10.04
N PRO A 431 -41.73 32.05 -9.24
CA PRO A 431 -40.75 31.07 -9.69
C PRO A 431 -41.31 30.08 -10.73
N ILE A 432 -42.60 30.13 -11.06
CA ILE A 432 -43.26 29.29 -12.06
C ILE A 432 -43.41 29.99 -13.41
N THR A 433 -43.24 31.32 -13.48
CA THR A 433 -43.45 32.08 -14.74
C THR A 433 -42.37 33.08 -15.10
N GLY A 434 -41.40 33.39 -14.23
CA GLY A 434 -40.41 34.44 -14.49
C GLY A 434 -41.08 35.80 -14.74
N GLU A 435 -42.09 36.12 -13.93
CA GLU A 435 -42.81 37.40 -14.01
C GLU A 435 -43.16 37.95 -12.62
N GLY A 436 -43.21 39.28 -12.54
CA GLY A 436 -43.56 40.05 -11.33
C GLY A 436 -42.51 41.08 -10.92
N ASP A 437 -41.48 41.28 -11.75
CA ASP A 437 -40.14 41.59 -11.29
C ASP A 437 -39.92 43.08 -11.01
N GLY A 438 -39.22 43.34 -9.90
CA GLY A 438 -39.19 44.63 -9.25
C GLY A 438 -37.90 45.39 -9.54
N GLY A 439 -37.83 46.04 -10.71
CA GLY A 439 -36.66 46.75 -11.23
C GLY A 439 -35.71 47.32 -10.17
N ALA A 440 -34.61 46.60 -9.95
CA ALA A 440 -33.63 46.79 -8.91
C ALA A 440 -32.78 48.06 -9.06
N LEU A 441 -31.89 48.28 -8.08
CA LEU A 441 -30.99 49.43 -8.02
C LEU A 441 -29.50 49.06 -8.22
N ALA A 442 -29.17 47.78 -8.31
CA ALA A 442 -27.83 47.27 -8.59
C ALA A 442 -27.88 45.87 -9.25
N VAL A 443 -26.91 45.61 -10.12
CA VAL A 443 -26.50 44.30 -10.66
C VAL A 443 -25.15 43.92 -10.06
N GLY A 444 -24.76 42.64 -10.09
CA GLY A 444 -23.42 42.21 -9.67
C GLY A 444 -23.23 40.71 -9.45
N GLY A 445 -21.96 40.32 -9.31
CA GLY A 445 -21.49 38.94 -9.30
C GLY A 445 -21.40 38.31 -7.91
N TYR A 446 -21.81 37.04 -7.81
CA TYR A 446 -21.80 36.27 -6.56
C TYR A 446 -21.28 34.82 -6.76
N ALA A 447 -21.13 34.09 -5.65
CA ALA A 447 -20.85 32.67 -5.64
C ALA A 447 -21.82 31.94 -4.70
N LEU A 448 -22.43 30.86 -5.18
CA LEU A 448 -23.30 30.00 -4.38
C LEU A 448 -22.47 28.81 -3.87
N GLN A 449 -22.17 28.78 -2.58
CA GLN A 449 -21.61 27.60 -1.93
C GLN A 449 -22.72 26.74 -1.33
N THR A 450 -22.73 25.45 -1.70
CA THR A 450 -23.63 24.46 -1.10
C THR A 450 -22.82 23.48 -0.26
N PHE A 451 -23.20 23.34 1.01
CA PHE A 451 -22.66 22.33 1.90
C PHE A 451 -23.70 21.22 2.07
N VAL A 452 -23.26 19.96 1.99
CA VAL A 452 -24.05 18.86 2.58
C VAL A 452 -23.59 18.75 4.03
N GLY A 453 -24.17 19.57 4.90
CA GLY A 453 -24.07 19.33 6.34
C GLY A 453 -24.61 17.93 6.62
N ASP A 454 -23.83 17.10 7.31
CA ASP A 454 -24.34 15.82 7.75
C ASP A 454 -25.19 16.02 9.02
N ALA A 455 -26.23 15.21 9.18
CA ALA A 455 -27.34 15.58 10.05
C ALA A 455 -27.06 15.19 11.51
N ASN A 456 -25.92 15.58 12.09
CA ASN A 456 -25.41 14.92 13.30
C ASN A 456 -25.08 15.82 14.52
N ASP A 457 -25.19 17.15 14.46
CA ASP A 457 -24.68 18.11 15.48
C ASP A 457 -25.12 17.90 16.94
N GLN A 458 -26.13 17.05 17.16
CA GLN A 458 -26.79 16.88 18.45
C GLN A 458 -27.21 15.44 18.74
N ILE A 459 -27.38 15.19 20.04
CA ILE A 459 -27.70 13.90 20.68
C ILE A 459 -28.94 13.20 20.09
N SER A 460 -29.88 13.92 19.49
CA SER A 460 -31.08 13.36 18.86
C SER A 460 -30.77 12.59 17.57
N GLU A 461 -29.79 13.03 16.78
CA GLU A 461 -29.45 12.41 15.50
C GLU A 461 -28.24 11.47 15.62
N ALA A 462 -27.11 11.97 16.14
CA ALA A 462 -25.83 11.30 16.41
C ALA A 462 -25.66 9.83 15.94
N PRO A 463 -24.96 9.50 14.84
CA PRO A 463 -24.73 8.11 14.40
C PRO A 463 -24.06 7.22 15.46
N VAL A 464 -24.18 5.90 15.31
CA VAL A 464 -23.63 4.94 16.27
C VAL A 464 -22.14 4.73 16.04
N ALA A 465 -21.32 5.15 16.99
CA ALA A 465 -19.94 4.68 17.11
C ALA A 465 -19.93 3.23 17.61
N LEU A 466 -19.15 2.38 16.93
CA LEU A 466 -18.82 1.04 17.40
C LEU A 466 -17.45 1.09 18.07
N ILE A 467 -17.34 0.42 19.22
CA ILE A 467 -16.08 0.26 19.95
C ILE A 467 -15.17 -0.70 19.15
N ASP A 468 -13.85 -0.47 19.24
CA ASP A 468 -12.79 -1.17 18.49
C ASP A 468 -12.94 -1.00 16.97
N ASN A 469 -13.29 0.21 16.55
CA ASN A 469 -13.49 0.56 15.14
C ASN A 469 -13.18 2.03 14.88
N MET A 470 -12.62 2.30 13.69
CA MET A 470 -12.28 3.64 13.22
C MET A 470 -13.45 4.25 12.41
N LEU A 471 -13.80 5.49 12.73
CA LEU A 471 -14.80 6.31 12.07
C LEU A 471 -14.07 7.39 11.26
N ALA A 472 -14.51 7.65 10.03
CA ALA A 472 -14.06 8.80 9.25
C ALA A 472 -15.18 9.83 9.22
N GLY A 473 -14.88 11.06 9.61
CA GLY A 473 -15.79 12.20 9.57
C GLY A 473 -15.13 13.42 8.92
N THR A 474 -15.81 14.55 8.86
CA THR A 474 -15.30 15.78 8.24
C THR A 474 -16.04 16.98 8.76
N ILE A 475 -15.35 17.77 9.61
CA ILE A 475 -15.76 19.12 9.99
C ILE A 475 -15.75 19.96 8.72
N SER A 476 -16.92 20.18 8.13
CA SER A 476 -17.12 20.72 6.79
C SER A 476 -17.05 22.25 6.78
N HIS A 477 -17.53 22.89 7.84
CA HIS A 477 -17.39 24.32 8.12
C HIS A 477 -16.97 24.57 9.57
N GLY A 478 -16.51 25.78 9.89
CA GLY A 478 -15.93 26.09 11.22
C GLY A 478 -16.89 25.97 12.42
N GLY A 479 -18.20 25.90 12.16
CA GLY A 479 -19.25 25.74 13.18
C GLY A 479 -19.80 24.31 13.33
N ASP A 480 -19.31 23.36 12.54
CA ASP A 480 -19.75 21.96 12.44
C ASP A 480 -19.35 21.13 13.68
N VAL A 481 -20.10 20.06 13.99
CA VAL A 481 -20.00 19.28 15.25
C VAL A 481 -20.36 17.77 15.08
N ASP A 482 -19.46 16.94 14.55
CA ASP A 482 -19.74 15.49 14.42
C ASP A 482 -20.05 14.78 15.78
N MET A 483 -21.32 14.53 16.11
CA MET A 483 -21.75 13.84 17.35
C MET A 483 -21.91 12.32 17.11
N TYR A 484 -21.21 11.48 17.88
CA TYR A 484 -21.35 10.01 17.82
C TYR A 484 -21.86 9.42 19.13
N LYS A 485 -22.81 8.47 19.06
CA LYS A 485 -23.37 7.77 20.23
C LYS A 485 -22.87 6.35 20.37
N PHE A 486 -22.55 5.94 21.59
CA PHE A 486 -22.09 4.60 21.95
C PHE A 486 -22.69 4.15 23.29
N THR A 487 -22.46 2.89 23.67
CA THR A 487 -22.91 2.35 24.97
C THR A 487 -21.73 1.81 25.77
N ALA A 488 -21.53 2.36 26.96
CA ALA A 488 -20.51 1.89 27.91
C ALA A 488 -21.15 1.14 29.08
N GLN A 489 -20.39 0.24 29.71
CA GLN A 489 -20.74 -0.43 30.96
C GLN A 489 -20.18 0.31 32.18
N ALA A 490 -20.78 0.07 33.36
CA ALA A 490 -20.24 0.59 34.60
C ALA A 490 -18.87 -0.05 34.92
N GLY A 491 -17.83 0.77 34.99
CA GLY A 491 -16.43 0.36 35.19
C GLY A 491 -15.62 0.27 33.90
N GLN A 492 -16.23 0.34 32.71
CA GLN A 492 -15.51 0.30 31.44
C GLN A 492 -14.73 1.61 31.20
N THR A 493 -13.48 1.52 30.77
CA THR A 493 -12.73 2.64 30.17
C THR A 493 -12.87 2.58 28.64
N LEU A 494 -13.02 3.74 28.00
CA LEU A 494 -12.84 3.89 26.55
C LEU A 494 -11.84 5.02 26.29
N ALA A 495 -11.06 4.85 25.23
CA ALA A 495 -10.19 5.87 24.68
C ALA A 495 -10.77 6.36 23.35
N PHE A 496 -10.66 7.66 23.12
CA PHE A 496 -11.14 8.38 21.94
C PHE A 496 -9.93 9.09 21.36
N ASP A 497 -9.45 8.59 20.22
CA ASP A 497 -8.26 9.12 19.55
C ASP A 497 -8.67 9.76 18.22
N LEU A 498 -8.07 10.89 17.85
CA LEU A 498 -8.53 11.67 16.69
C LEU A 498 -7.38 12.29 15.89
N ASP A 499 -7.02 11.61 14.80
CA ASP A 499 -6.11 12.07 13.74
C ASP A 499 -6.79 13.13 12.86
N ALA A 500 -6.21 14.32 12.70
CA ALA A 500 -6.52 15.19 11.56
C ALA A 500 -5.95 14.57 10.25
N ALA A 501 -6.82 14.32 9.25
CA ALA A 501 -6.41 13.59 8.05
C ALA A 501 -5.32 14.33 7.25
N ALA A 502 -4.43 13.61 6.57
CA ALA A 502 -3.25 14.20 5.90
C ALA A 502 -3.61 15.26 4.84
N GLY A 503 -3.46 16.55 5.20
CA GLY A 503 -3.82 17.70 4.37
C GLY A 503 -5.04 18.48 4.86
N SER A 504 -5.73 18.00 5.89
CA SER A 504 -6.69 18.74 6.71
C SER A 504 -6.03 19.97 7.35
N THR A 505 -6.83 20.98 7.69
CA THR A 505 -6.38 22.13 8.48
C THR A 505 -6.87 22.08 9.92
N LEU A 506 -7.75 21.12 10.23
CA LEU A 506 -8.51 21.04 11.46
C LEU A 506 -7.64 21.07 12.72
N ASN A 507 -7.93 22.01 13.60
CA ASN A 507 -7.51 22.05 15.00
C ASN A 507 -8.72 21.59 15.83
N ALA A 508 -8.74 20.31 16.23
CA ALA A 508 -9.94 19.64 16.69
C ALA A 508 -10.19 19.77 18.19
N ARG A 509 -11.40 19.42 18.64
CA ARG A 509 -11.75 19.22 20.04
C ARG A 509 -12.69 18.03 20.18
N LEU A 510 -12.41 17.19 21.19
CA LEU A 510 -13.32 16.18 21.70
C LEU A 510 -14.11 16.71 22.89
N ARG A 511 -15.42 16.49 22.92
CA ARG A 511 -16.30 16.72 24.10
C ARG A 511 -17.17 15.49 24.36
N LEU A 512 -17.06 14.93 25.56
CA LEU A 512 -17.78 13.72 25.98
C LEU A 512 -19.01 14.11 26.82
N PHE A 513 -20.19 13.62 26.46
CA PHE A 513 -21.47 13.93 27.12
C PHE A 513 -22.22 12.68 27.61
N ASN A 514 -23.04 12.88 28.64
CA ASN A 514 -24.07 11.91 29.04
C ASN A 514 -25.36 12.10 28.21
N SER A 515 -26.30 11.14 28.35
CA SER A 515 -27.63 11.17 27.69
C SER A 515 -28.58 12.30 28.11
N SER A 516 -28.10 13.34 28.77
CA SER A 516 -28.83 14.58 29.10
C SER A 516 -28.06 15.84 28.67
N GLY A 517 -27.07 15.72 27.78
CA GLY A 517 -26.27 16.85 27.29
C GLY A 517 -25.32 17.45 28.31
N THR A 518 -25.08 16.78 29.44
CA THR A 518 -24.07 17.26 30.41
C THR A 518 -22.70 16.73 30.01
N GLU A 519 -21.75 17.64 29.80
CA GLU A 519 -20.35 17.33 29.54
C GLU A 519 -19.72 16.61 30.75
N LEU A 520 -18.87 15.62 30.47
CA LEU A 520 -18.20 14.75 31.43
C LEU A 520 -16.68 14.95 31.40
N ALA A 521 -16.12 15.17 30.21
CA ALA A 521 -14.73 15.48 29.94
C ALA A 521 -14.60 16.10 28.54
N SER A 522 -13.47 16.76 28.28
CA SER A 522 -13.14 17.33 26.97
C SER A 522 -11.63 17.52 26.82
N ASN A 523 -11.12 17.47 25.58
CA ASN A 523 -9.74 17.84 25.25
C ASN A 523 -9.68 18.51 23.86
N ASP A 524 -8.70 19.39 23.65
CA ASP A 524 -8.37 20.00 22.35
C ASP A 524 -6.93 19.73 21.88
N ASN A 525 -6.02 19.32 22.78
CA ASN A 525 -4.64 19.04 22.42
C ASN A 525 -4.11 17.93 23.36
N GLY A 526 -3.80 16.76 22.84
CA GLY A 526 -3.14 15.70 23.61
C GLY A 526 -2.75 14.54 22.71
N PRO A 527 -1.46 14.18 22.62
CA PRO A 527 -1.02 13.16 21.68
C PRO A 527 -1.60 11.79 22.01
N GLY A 528 -2.19 11.15 21.00
CA GLY A 528 -2.64 9.78 21.02
C GLY A 528 -1.51 8.74 21.02
N PRO A 529 -1.84 7.45 21.14
CA PRO A 529 -0.90 6.36 21.03
C PRO A 529 0.03 6.41 19.80
N ASN A 530 1.33 6.49 20.06
CA ASN A 530 2.43 6.61 19.08
C ASN A 530 2.58 7.99 18.40
N GLU A 531 1.84 9.01 18.81
CA GLU A 531 1.94 10.36 18.24
C GLU A 531 3.11 11.20 18.81
N VAL A 532 3.33 12.36 18.18
CA VAL A 532 4.08 13.49 18.74
C VAL A 532 3.10 14.61 19.09
N VAL A 533 3.42 15.44 20.10
CA VAL A 533 2.56 16.56 20.54
C VAL A 533 2.13 17.45 19.35
N GLY A 534 0.86 17.31 18.94
CA GLY A 534 0.25 17.97 17.78
C GLY A 534 -0.87 18.95 18.15
N LEU A 535 -1.87 19.06 17.26
CA LEU A 535 -3.15 19.77 17.48
C LEU A 535 -4.34 18.80 17.60
N ASP A 536 -3.98 17.53 17.79
CA ASP A 536 -4.84 16.37 17.70
C ASP A 536 -5.28 15.99 19.14
N PRO A 537 -6.59 15.75 19.40
CA PRO A 537 -7.12 15.59 20.75
C PRO A 537 -7.39 14.13 21.14
N PHE A 538 -6.48 13.50 21.88
CA PHE A 538 -6.75 12.26 22.61
C PHE A 538 -7.59 12.51 23.89
N LEU A 539 -8.54 11.63 24.20
CA LEU A 539 -9.34 11.64 25.43
C LEU A 539 -9.61 10.23 25.94
N GLU A 540 -9.45 9.99 27.25
CA GLU A 540 -9.78 8.71 27.89
C GLU A 540 -10.75 8.89 29.07
N TYR A 541 -11.68 7.95 29.26
CA TYR A 541 -12.71 8.06 30.29
C TYR A 541 -13.25 6.73 30.82
N THR A 542 -13.26 6.56 32.15
CA THR A 542 -13.90 5.42 32.85
C THR A 542 -15.35 5.73 33.24
N PHE A 543 -16.30 4.97 32.69
CA PHE A 543 -17.73 5.21 32.84
C PHE A 543 -18.27 4.66 34.18
N THR A 544 -18.69 5.57 35.07
CA THR A 544 -19.19 5.20 36.41
C THR A 544 -20.57 4.52 36.44
N ALA A 545 -21.27 4.46 35.31
CA ALA A 545 -22.57 3.82 35.16
C ALA A 545 -22.71 3.21 33.76
N ALA A 546 -23.55 2.18 33.62
CA ALA A 546 -23.90 1.63 32.32
C ALA A 546 -24.97 2.51 31.64
N GLY A 547 -24.76 2.88 30.37
CA GLY A 547 -25.66 3.81 29.67
C GLY A 547 -25.22 4.13 28.24
N THR A 548 -26.00 5.01 27.60
CA THR A 548 -25.64 5.63 26.31
C THR A 548 -24.92 6.95 26.56
N TYR A 549 -23.78 7.12 25.91
CA TYR A 549 -22.91 8.29 25.99
C TYR A 549 -22.61 8.79 24.57
N TYR A 550 -22.15 10.03 24.48
CA TYR A 550 -21.96 10.73 23.21
C TYR A 550 -20.60 11.41 23.20
N ILE A 551 -19.80 11.16 22.16
CA ILE A 551 -18.54 11.85 21.91
C ILE A 551 -18.76 12.77 20.71
N ALA A 552 -18.42 14.04 20.87
CA ALA A 552 -18.54 15.04 19.81
C ALA A 552 -17.15 15.46 19.35
N VAL A 553 -16.97 15.56 18.04
CA VAL A 553 -15.87 16.27 17.40
C VAL A 553 -16.33 17.69 17.11
N SER A 554 -15.42 18.66 17.14
CA SER A 554 -15.65 20.02 16.65
C SER A 554 -14.32 20.67 16.29
N GLU A 555 -14.36 21.86 15.68
CA GLU A 555 -13.21 22.77 15.75
C GLU A 555 -12.99 23.24 17.21
N ALA A 556 -11.75 23.56 17.58
CA ALA A 556 -11.37 23.83 18.96
C ALA A 556 -11.90 25.14 19.58
N ALA A 557 -12.09 26.22 18.81
CA ALA A 557 -12.80 27.42 19.24
C ALA A 557 -14.33 27.23 19.29
N ASN A 558 -14.89 26.30 18.50
CA ASN A 558 -16.28 25.85 18.61
C ASN A 558 -16.53 25.00 19.89
N ALA A 559 -16.22 25.55 21.06
CA ALA A 559 -16.33 24.87 22.36
C ALA A 559 -17.67 25.11 23.10
N SER A 560 -18.58 25.89 22.51
CA SER A 560 -19.75 26.46 23.21
C SER A 560 -21.10 25.84 22.83
N TYR A 561 -21.14 25.00 21.79
CA TYR A 561 -22.37 24.35 21.31
C TYR A 561 -23.10 23.54 22.39
N ASN A 562 -24.42 23.52 22.27
CA ASN A 562 -25.32 22.72 23.10
C ASN A 562 -25.67 21.40 22.42
N ALA A 563 -25.05 20.31 22.88
CA ALA A 563 -25.25 18.93 22.38
C ALA A 563 -26.70 18.41 22.44
N THR A 564 -27.66 19.13 23.04
CA THR A 564 -29.09 18.76 23.03
C THR A 564 -29.98 19.63 22.15
N THR A 565 -29.43 20.66 21.49
CA THR A 565 -30.23 21.59 20.68
C THR A 565 -29.56 22.15 19.41
N GLY A 566 -28.31 21.76 19.08
CA GLY A 566 -27.58 22.31 17.92
C GLY A 566 -27.57 23.83 17.91
N ALA A 567 -27.09 24.44 19.00
CA ALA A 567 -27.17 25.89 19.19
C ALA A 567 -26.09 26.42 20.12
N GLY A 568 -25.59 27.63 19.81
CA GLY A 568 -24.52 28.31 20.57
C GLY A 568 -23.13 28.08 19.98
N ASP A 569 -23.11 27.68 18.72
CA ASP A 569 -21.97 27.24 17.92
C ASP A 569 -21.16 28.47 17.49
N VAL A 570 -19.85 28.31 17.36
CA VAL A 570 -18.91 29.42 17.14
C VAL A 570 -17.97 29.05 16.01
N SER A 571 -18.13 29.66 14.84
CA SER A 571 -17.33 29.31 13.66
C SER A 571 -15.84 29.57 13.88
N GLY A 572 -15.05 28.50 13.84
CA GLY A 572 -13.60 28.51 13.92
C GLY A 572 -12.90 28.64 12.56
N PRO A 573 -11.57 28.88 12.56
CA PRO A 573 -10.80 29.16 11.35
C PRO A 573 -10.22 27.91 10.67
N THR A 574 -10.57 26.69 11.09
CA THR A 574 -10.00 25.44 10.57
C THR A 574 -11.05 24.36 10.35
N THR A 575 -10.93 23.64 9.23
CA THR A 575 -11.85 22.59 8.80
C THR A 575 -11.09 21.41 8.17
N GLY A 576 -11.81 20.31 7.94
CA GLY A 576 -11.35 19.19 7.12
C GLY A 576 -11.65 17.81 7.69
N ALA A 577 -11.25 16.80 6.92
CA ALA A 577 -11.42 15.40 7.28
C ALA A 577 -10.56 14.99 8.48
N TYR A 578 -11.05 13.99 9.23
CA TYR A 578 -10.37 13.39 10.36
C TYR A 578 -10.76 11.91 10.48
N THR A 579 -10.04 11.16 11.31
CA THR A 579 -10.42 9.81 11.75
C THR A 579 -10.49 9.73 13.27
N LEU A 580 -11.65 9.34 13.79
CA LEU A 580 -11.91 9.09 15.21
C LEU A 580 -11.89 7.59 15.47
N GLU A 581 -10.95 7.08 16.27
CA GLU A 581 -10.97 5.71 16.75
C GLU A 581 -11.56 5.64 18.16
N VAL A 582 -12.62 4.84 18.33
CA VAL A 582 -13.23 4.59 19.63
C VAL A 582 -12.71 3.26 20.15
N LEU A 583 -11.52 3.30 20.73
CA LEU A 583 -10.87 2.14 21.32
C LEU A 583 -11.54 1.76 22.63
N ASN A 584 -11.66 0.45 22.89
CA ASN A 584 -11.75 -0.03 24.25
C ASN A 584 -10.39 0.21 24.93
N GLY A 585 -10.22 1.40 25.52
CA GLY A 585 -8.98 1.85 26.19
C GLY A 585 -8.47 0.80 27.15
N ASP A 586 -7.15 0.59 27.21
CA ASP A 586 -6.62 -0.73 27.57
C ASP A 586 -7.12 -1.17 28.95
N VAL A 587 -7.92 -2.23 28.92
CA VAL A 587 -8.61 -2.74 30.10
C VAL A 587 -7.63 -3.30 31.12
N ASN A 588 -6.40 -3.60 30.72
CA ASN A 588 -5.53 -4.45 31.52
C ASN A 588 -4.74 -3.72 32.62
N ASP A 589 -4.79 -2.38 32.71
CA ASP A 589 -4.13 -1.51 33.72
C ASP A 589 -4.29 -1.93 35.20
N GLN A 590 -5.27 -2.80 35.51
CA GLN A 590 -5.54 -3.28 36.86
C GLN A 590 -5.93 -4.77 36.94
N ILE A 591 -5.66 -5.36 38.10
CA ILE A 591 -5.76 -6.80 38.44
C ILE A 591 -7.18 -7.39 38.26
N SER A 592 -8.22 -6.58 38.12
CA SER A 592 -9.58 -7.01 37.79
C SER A 592 -9.74 -7.54 36.35
N GLU A 593 -8.90 -7.10 35.42
CA GLU A 593 -9.14 -7.23 33.97
C GLU A 593 -8.02 -7.95 33.20
N VAL A 594 -6.93 -8.30 33.88
CA VAL A 594 -5.71 -8.93 33.36
C VAL A 594 -5.92 -10.14 32.41
N PRO A 595 -5.44 -10.09 31.14
CA PRO A 595 -5.36 -11.26 30.27
C PRO A 595 -4.38 -12.32 30.82
N VAL A 596 -4.68 -13.60 30.55
CA VAL A 596 -3.87 -14.73 31.05
C VAL A 596 -2.81 -15.14 30.03
N VAL A 597 -1.54 -15.08 30.42
CA VAL A 597 -0.40 -15.52 29.60
C VAL A 597 0.02 -16.94 29.98
N VAL A 598 0.19 -17.78 28.97
CA VAL A 598 0.65 -19.16 29.15
C VAL A 598 2.18 -19.18 29.15
N VAL A 599 2.76 -19.73 30.22
CA VAL A 599 4.21 -19.87 30.36
C VAL A 599 4.77 -20.78 29.26
N GLY A 600 5.53 -20.20 28.34
CA GLY A 600 6.02 -20.82 27.10
C GLY A 600 5.71 -19.98 25.85
N ASP A 601 4.73 -19.08 25.92
CA ASP A 601 4.30 -18.21 24.82
C ASP A 601 4.90 -16.79 24.95
N SER A 602 4.72 -15.99 23.89
CA SER A 602 5.05 -14.57 23.83
C SER A 602 3.81 -13.74 23.49
N VAL A 603 3.65 -12.58 24.12
CA VAL A 603 2.61 -11.58 23.83
C VAL A 603 3.23 -10.43 23.03
N VAL A 604 2.55 -9.95 21.99
CA VAL A 604 2.91 -8.71 21.28
C VAL A 604 1.91 -7.63 21.69
N ALA A 605 2.40 -6.52 22.23
CA ALA A 605 1.58 -5.43 22.77
C ALA A 605 2.32 -4.09 22.66
N SER A 606 1.78 -3.02 23.24
CA SER A 606 2.37 -1.69 23.17
C SER A 606 1.90 -0.80 24.32
N ILE A 607 2.85 -0.21 25.05
CA ILE A 607 2.58 0.89 25.98
C ILE A 607 2.15 2.09 25.12
N SER A 608 0.84 2.32 25.07
CA SER A 608 0.17 3.21 24.11
C SER A 608 0.37 4.67 24.49
N THR A 609 -0.03 5.04 25.70
CA THR A 609 0.16 6.37 26.31
C THR A 609 1.29 6.34 27.34
N GLY A 610 1.79 7.51 27.78
CA GLY A 610 2.81 7.54 28.82
C GLY A 610 2.33 7.02 30.19
N THR A 611 1.02 6.93 30.42
CA THR A 611 0.40 6.49 31.68
C THR A 611 -0.07 5.03 31.68
N ASP A 612 -0.11 4.41 30.50
CA ASP A 612 -0.42 2.99 30.25
C ASP A 612 0.46 2.02 31.06
N VAL A 613 -0.15 0.92 31.52
CA VAL A 613 0.44 -0.14 32.32
C VAL A 613 -0.10 -1.53 31.94
N ASP A 614 0.45 -2.09 30.87
CA ASP A 614 0.24 -3.48 30.47
C ASP A 614 0.39 -4.53 31.62
N LEU A 615 -0.70 -5.04 32.22
CA LEU A 615 -0.69 -6.10 33.23
C LEU A 615 -1.21 -7.47 32.71
N TYR A 616 -0.48 -8.52 33.06
CA TYR A 616 -0.73 -9.90 32.65
C TYR A 616 -0.82 -10.86 33.84
N ALA A 617 -1.79 -11.77 33.82
CA ALA A 617 -1.88 -12.86 34.79
C ALA A 617 -1.13 -14.11 34.31
N ILE A 618 -0.26 -14.67 35.15
CA ILE A 618 0.37 -15.97 34.95
C ILE A 618 0.03 -16.96 36.07
N SER A 619 -0.01 -18.25 35.77
CA SER A 619 -0.03 -19.31 36.79
C SER A 619 1.38 -19.86 36.99
N ALA A 620 1.90 -19.81 38.21
CA ALA A 620 3.21 -20.35 38.57
C ALA A 620 3.12 -21.27 39.80
N PHE A 621 3.99 -22.28 39.84
CA PHE A 621 4.08 -23.24 40.96
C PHE A 621 5.15 -22.82 41.98
N ALA A 622 4.96 -23.21 43.25
CA ALA A 622 5.98 -23.02 44.29
C ALA A 622 7.30 -23.75 43.90
N GLY A 623 8.39 -22.99 43.79
CA GLY A 623 9.70 -23.45 43.33
C GLY A 623 9.95 -23.26 41.83
N GLU A 624 8.94 -22.94 41.03
CA GLU A 624 9.11 -22.67 39.60
C GLU A 624 9.89 -21.36 39.40
N ARG A 625 10.88 -21.38 38.49
CA ARG A 625 11.63 -20.19 38.08
C ARG A 625 11.28 -19.82 36.64
N LEU A 626 10.81 -18.60 36.45
CA LEU A 626 10.46 -18.05 35.15
C LEU A 626 11.36 -16.85 34.83
N GLY A 627 11.63 -16.68 33.55
CA GLY A 627 12.33 -15.54 32.97
C GLY A 627 11.33 -14.77 32.12
N PHE A 628 11.20 -13.50 32.42
CA PHE A 628 10.29 -12.55 31.79
C PHE A 628 11.13 -11.57 30.99
N ASP A 629 10.78 -11.43 29.73
CA ASP A 629 11.63 -10.81 28.71
C ASP A 629 10.84 -9.78 27.92
N ILE A 630 11.45 -8.65 27.58
CA ILE A 630 10.80 -7.53 26.88
C ILE A 630 11.64 -7.18 25.65
N ASP A 631 11.43 -7.91 24.54
CA ASP A 631 12.01 -7.55 23.24
C ASP A 631 11.37 -6.25 22.73
N ARG A 632 12.15 -5.30 22.20
CA ARG A 632 11.60 -4.09 21.56
C ARG A 632 11.67 -4.16 20.01
N PRO A 633 10.53 -4.22 19.30
CA PRO A 633 10.47 -4.15 17.85
C PRO A 633 11.19 -2.94 17.25
N VAL A 634 11.74 -3.12 16.04
CA VAL A 634 12.51 -2.10 15.32
C VAL A 634 11.67 -0.84 15.09
N GLY A 635 12.04 0.24 15.77
CA GLY A 635 11.39 1.55 15.68
C GLY A 635 10.66 1.98 16.94
N SER A 636 10.35 1.05 17.86
CA SER A 636 9.77 1.40 19.17
C SER A 636 10.78 2.15 20.05
N THR A 637 10.27 3.07 20.85
CA THR A 637 11.02 3.96 21.75
C THR A 637 10.96 3.57 23.22
N LEU A 638 10.24 2.50 23.56
CA LEU A 638 9.97 2.11 24.95
C LEU A 638 11.27 1.90 25.75
N ASP A 639 11.38 2.57 26.89
CA ASP A 639 12.41 2.37 27.92
C ASP A 639 11.68 1.69 29.07
N SER A 640 11.69 0.36 29.10
CA SER A 640 10.67 -0.41 29.81
C SER A 640 10.92 -0.53 31.31
N TYR A 641 9.86 -0.85 32.06
CA TYR A 641 9.95 -1.26 33.45
C TYR A 641 9.03 -2.44 33.72
N LEU A 642 9.64 -3.56 34.07
CA LEU A 642 8.97 -4.81 34.35
C LEU A 642 8.83 -5.01 35.86
N ARG A 643 7.60 -5.25 36.33
CA ARG A 643 7.24 -5.49 37.73
C ARG A 643 6.52 -6.84 37.86
N ILE A 644 6.70 -7.52 38.99
CA ILE A 644 5.97 -8.75 39.33
C ILE A 644 5.29 -8.55 40.68
N PHE A 645 4.00 -8.88 40.76
CA PHE A 645 3.17 -8.77 41.97
C PHE A 645 2.52 -10.11 42.34
N ASP A 646 2.09 -10.23 43.59
CA ASP A 646 1.14 -11.27 43.98
C ASP A 646 -0.31 -10.91 43.54
N ALA A 647 -1.24 -11.86 43.70
CA ALA A 647 -2.66 -11.66 43.39
C ALA A 647 -3.40 -10.63 44.28
N PHE A 648 -2.69 -9.91 45.17
CA PHE A 648 -3.20 -8.79 45.96
C PHE A 648 -2.51 -7.47 45.60
N GLY A 649 -1.65 -7.44 44.57
CA GLY A 649 -0.91 -6.26 44.14
C GLY A 649 0.35 -5.93 44.95
N ASN A 650 0.83 -6.82 45.83
CA ASN A 650 2.08 -6.60 46.54
C ASN A 650 3.27 -6.86 45.60
N LEU A 651 4.16 -5.89 45.44
CA LEU A 651 5.36 -6.02 44.59
C LEU A 651 6.34 -7.08 45.14
N LEU A 652 6.68 -8.05 44.28
CA LEU A 652 7.58 -9.17 44.56
C LEU A 652 8.98 -8.96 43.96
N ALA A 653 9.05 -8.37 42.78
CA ALA A 653 10.29 -8.04 42.06
C ALA A 653 10.04 -6.95 41.01
N ALA A 654 11.10 -6.24 40.61
CA ALA A 654 11.06 -5.31 39.47
C ALA A 654 12.46 -5.10 38.85
N ASN A 655 12.52 -4.74 37.57
CA ASN A 655 13.75 -4.32 36.89
C ASN A 655 13.44 -3.36 35.72
N ASN A 656 14.34 -2.41 35.45
CA ASN A 656 14.26 -1.54 34.26
C ASN A 656 15.24 -2.00 33.17
N ASP A 657 16.54 -2.01 33.44
CA ASP A 657 17.56 -2.42 32.47
C ASP A 657 18.02 -3.86 32.75
N GLY A 658 17.86 -4.77 31.79
CA GLY A 658 18.35 -6.14 31.92
C GLY A 658 18.43 -6.84 30.58
N ALA A 659 19.64 -7.26 30.18
CA ALA A 659 19.82 -8.14 29.03
C ALA A 659 19.35 -9.56 29.35
N ALA A 660 18.65 -10.18 28.41
CA ALA A 660 18.28 -11.58 28.49
C ALA A 660 19.47 -12.53 28.24
N PRO A 661 19.30 -13.85 28.46
CA PRO A 661 20.36 -14.86 28.30
C PRO A 661 20.76 -15.05 26.82
N GLY A 662 21.73 -14.26 26.38
CA GLY A 662 22.24 -14.25 25.00
C GLY A 662 22.45 -12.85 24.43
N GLU A 663 21.96 -11.83 25.12
CA GLU A 663 21.86 -10.46 24.62
C GLU A 663 22.96 -9.51 25.10
N THR A 664 22.88 -8.26 24.62
CA THR A 664 23.71 -7.13 25.07
C THR A 664 22.85 -6.13 25.83
N LEU A 665 23.37 -5.60 26.95
CA LEU A 665 22.68 -4.60 27.78
C LEU A 665 22.15 -3.41 26.97
N SER A 666 20.87 -3.13 27.16
CA SER A 666 20.05 -2.12 26.49
C SER A 666 19.09 -1.47 27.50
N THR A 667 18.01 -0.85 27.03
CA THR A 667 16.91 -0.26 27.83
C THR A 667 15.66 -1.18 27.84
N GLU A 668 15.90 -2.49 27.77
CA GLU A 668 14.88 -3.54 27.75
C GLU A 668 14.92 -4.30 29.09
N SER A 669 13.76 -4.77 29.57
CA SER A 669 13.59 -5.24 30.95
C SER A 669 13.54 -6.77 31.08
N TYR A 670 14.69 -7.42 31.15
CA TYR A 670 14.74 -8.83 31.59
C TYR A 670 14.62 -8.99 33.12
N LEU A 671 13.88 -10.00 33.59
CA LEU A 671 13.82 -10.40 35.00
C LEU A 671 13.64 -11.92 35.18
N GLU A 672 14.44 -12.56 36.04
CA GLU A 672 14.18 -13.94 36.51
C GLU A 672 13.65 -13.97 37.94
N TYR A 673 12.49 -14.62 38.15
CA TYR A 673 11.89 -14.79 39.49
C TYR A 673 11.63 -16.27 39.82
N THR A 674 11.83 -16.66 41.07
CA THR A 674 11.49 -17.98 41.61
C THR A 674 10.32 -17.84 42.57
N PHE A 675 9.17 -18.40 42.20
CA PHE A 675 7.92 -18.25 42.95
C PHE A 675 7.93 -19.09 44.22
N THR A 676 7.45 -18.53 45.33
CA THR A 676 7.47 -19.19 46.65
C THR A 676 6.16 -19.88 47.02
N ALA A 677 5.09 -19.61 46.27
CA ALA A 677 3.77 -20.20 46.43
C ALA A 677 3.17 -20.58 45.07
N THR A 678 2.32 -21.62 45.04
CA THR A 678 1.54 -21.96 43.85
C THR A 678 0.32 -21.05 43.79
N ALA A 679 0.32 -20.07 42.88
CA ALA A 679 -0.74 -19.07 42.76
C ALA A 679 -0.72 -18.40 41.38
N THR A 680 -1.79 -17.64 41.08
CA THR A 680 -1.74 -16.60 40.07
C THR A 680 -0.82 -15.47 40.54
N HIS A 681 0.03 -14.98 39.65
CA HIS A 681 0.88 -13.82 39.86
C HIS A 681 0.68 -12.85 38.69
N ILE A 682 0.98 -11.58 38.93
CA ILE A 682 0.71 -10.49 37.98
C ILE A 682 2.05 -9.94 37.49
N ILE A 683 2.21 -9.82 36.18
CA ILE A 683 3.38 -9.23 35.51
C ILE A 683 2.92 -7.89 34.95
N GLY A 684 3.56 -6.79 35.33
CA GLY A 684 3.23 -5.47 34.80
C GLY A 684 4.39 -4.89 34.01
N VAL A 685 4.09 -4.37 32.82
CA VAL A 685 5.00 -3.66 31.92
C VAL A 685 4.55 -2.20 31.88
N SER A 686 5.50 -1.26 31.90
CA SER A 686 5.22 0.16 31.68
C SER A 686 6.45 0.86 31.11
N GLY A 687 6.33 2.13 30.71
CA GLY A 687 7.50 3.00 30.50
C GLY A 687 8.17 3.38 31.83
N TYR A 688 9.50 3.45 31.89
CA TYR A 688 10.25 3.49 33.16
C TYR A 688 10.00 4.69 34.08
N ALA A 689 9.46 5.82 33.60
CA ALA A 689 9.02 6.87 34.54
C ALA A 689 7.73 6.46 35.29
N ASN A 690 6.91 5.57 34.74
CA ASN A 690 5.68 5.05 35.33
C ASN A 690 5.98 3.90 36.31
N ILE A 691 6.74 4.20 37.38
CA ILE A 691 7.02 3.27 38.48
C ILE A 691 5.94 3.29 39.58
N SER A 692 5.06 4.30 39.55
CA SER A 692 4.23 4.70 40.69
C SER A 692 2.83 4.08 40.69
N TYR A 693 2.42 3.48 39.57
CA TYR A 693 1.10 2.86 39.40
C TYR A 693 0.76 1.83 40.49
N ASN A 694 -0.52 1.81 40.85
CA ASN A 694 -1.13 0.81 41.72
C ASN A 694 -1.93 -0.21 40.90
N PRO A 695 -1.42 -1.45 40.70
CA PRO A 695 -2.08 -2.45 39.86
C PRO A 695 -3.43 -2.96 40.43
N VAL A 696 -3.81 -2.54 41.65
CA VAL A 696 -5.12 -2.90 42.24
C VAL A 696 -6.22 -1.91 41.84
N THR A 697 -5.88 -0.72 41.32
CA THR A 697 -6.87 0.36 41.13
C THR A 697 -6.64 1.31 39.94
N GLY A 698 -5.70 1.03 39.03
CA GLY A 698 -5.38 1.93 37.90
C GLY A 698 -5.16 3.39 38.34
N ALA A 699 -4.24 3.60 39.30
CA ALA A 699 -4.06 4.91 39.91
C ALA A 699 -2.64 5.16 40.45
N GLY A 700 -2.19 6.41 40.31
CA GLY A 700 -0.86 6.87 40.76
C GLY A 700 0.15 6.99 39.62
N ASP A 701 -0.33 6.98 38.39
CA ASP A 701 0.39 6.70 37.16
C ASP A 701 1.08 7.98 36.67
N THR A 702 2.28 7.84 36.09
CA THR A 702 3.15 8.98 35.80
C THR A 702 3.84 8.82 34.45
N SER A 703 3.50 9.71 33.51
CA SER A 703 3.96 9.72 32.10
C SER A 703 5.42 9.29 31.91
N GLY A 704 5.60 8.13 31.29
CA GLY A 704 6.86 7.55 30.84
C GLY A 704 6.97 7.43 29.32
N SER A 705 7.87 6.57 28.88
CA SER A 705 8.13 6.24 27.48
C SER A 705 7.07 5.29 26.92
N THR A 706 6.79 5.42 25.62
CA THR A 706 5.78 4.63 24.89
C THR A 706 6.40 3.78 23.78
N GLY A 707 5.64 2.80 23.30
CA GLY A 707 5.92 2.03 22.10
C GLY A 707 5.64 0.54 22.22
N ALA A 708 5.62 -0.14 21.07
CA ALA A 708 5.47 -1.58 20.96
C ALA A 708 6.58 -2.38 21.65
N TYR A 709 6.26 -3.57 22.13
CA TYR A 709 7.19 -4.55 22.70
C TYR A 709 6.66 -5.99 22.55
N VAL A 710 7.46 -6.99 22.91
CA VAL A 710 7.04 -8.38 23.01
C VAL A 710 7.42 -8.95 24.37
N LEU A 711 6.44 -9.35 25.18
CA LEU A 711 6.65 -10.03 26.45
C LEU A 711 6.80 -11.55 26.22
N THR A 712 8.00 -12.10 26.42
CA THR A 712 8.24 -13.55 26.36
C THR A 712 8.34 -14.14 27.78
N VAL A 713 7.56 -15.19 28.07
CA VAL A 713 7.51 -15.82 29.41
C VAL A 713 8.12 -17.23 29.37
N SER A 714 9.42 -17.32 29.65
CA SER A 714 10.22 -18.54 29.52
C SER A 714 10.39 -19.32 30.83
N ARG A 715 10.54 -20.66 30.75
CA ARG A 715 10.93 -21.49 31.90
C ARG A 715 12.45 -21.54 32.08
N ARG A 716 12.90 -21.34 33.32
CA ARG A 716 14.32 -21.29 33.68
C ARG A 716 14.69 -22.51 34.50
N VAL A 717 15.35 -23.46 33.86
CA VAL A 717 15.85 -24.72 34.43
C VAL A 717 17.32 -24.65 34.82
N ALA A 718 17.97 -23.51 34.60
CA ALA A 718 19.23 -23.16 35.24
C ALA A 718 19.34 -21.65 35.46
N SER A 719 20.23 -21.24 36.37
CA SER A 719 20.55 -19.83 36.62
C SER A 719 22.07 -19.66 36.81
N LEU A 720 22.65 -18.65 36.18
CA LEU A 720 24.08 -18.35 36.25
C LEU A 720 24.33 -17.27 37.32
N SER A 721 25.19 -17.57 38.31
CA SER A 721 25.60 -16.60 39.33
C SER A 721 27.09 -16.71 39.62
N SER A 722 27.81 -15.59 39.51
CA SER A 722 29.26 -15.51 39.76
C SER A 722 30.10 -16.57 39.00
N GLY A 723 29.67 -16.93 37.79
CA GLY A 723 30.28 -17.99 36.96
C GLY A 723 29.81 -19.42 37.26
N THR A 724 29.11 -19.65 38.38
CA THR A 724 28.52 -20.97 38.68
C THR A 724 27.14 -21.08 38.06
N LEU A 725 26.97 -22.04 37.14
CA LEU A 725 25.69 -22.37 36.53
C LEU A 725 24.97 -23.40 37.40
N SER A 726 23.93 -22.96 38.11
CA SER A 726 23.12 -23.82 38.97
C SER A 726 21.95 -24.38 38.18
N VAL A 727 21.91 -25.71 37.99
CA VAL A 727 20.79 -26.42 37.38
C VAL A 727 19.68 -26.61 38.42
N LEU A 728 18.44 -26.40 38.00
CA LEU A 728 17.24 -26.40 38.83
C LEU A 728 16.41 -27.65 38.51
N THR A 729 16.27 -28.52 39.51
CA THR A 729 15.46 -29.74 39.45
C THR A 729 14.27 -29.63 40.40
N THR A 730 13.31 -30.53 40.23
CA THR A 730 12.05 -30.62 40.98
C THR A 730 12.20 -31.56 42.19
N SER A 731 11.08 -31.99 42.76
CA SER A 731 11.01 -33.02 43.81
C SER A 731 10.49 -34.37 43.30
N GLY A 732 10.35 -34.53 41.99
CA GLY A 732 10.02 -35.79 41.31
C GLY A 732 11.08 -36.16 40.26
N PRO A 733 10.90 -37.29 39.55
CA PRO A 733 11.91 -37.82 38.64
C PRO A 733 12.23 -36.89 37.46
N ASP A 734 13.46 -36.37 37.43
CA ASP A 734 13.92 -35.43 36.41
C ASP A 734 14.86 -36.03 35.36
N THR A 735 14.86 -35.43 34.17
CA THR A 735 15.71 -35.82 33.03
C THR A 735 16.62 -34.65 32.64
N VAL A 736 17.86 -34.68 33.13
CA VAL A 736 18.86 -33.61 32.99
C VAL A 736 19.86 -33.93 31.88
N GLY A 737 20.07 -33.00 30.96
CA GLY A 737 21.07 -33.05 29.90
C GLY A 737 22.06 -31.89 29.98
N LEU A 738 23.35 -32.17 29.84
CA LEU A 738 24.41 -31.17 29.67
C LEU A 738 25.16 -31.43 28.36
N SER A 739 25.30 -30.39 27.53
CA SER A 739 26.14 -30.40 26.34
C SER A 739 26.77 -29.02 26.10
N VAL A 740 27.77 -28.95 25.22
CA VAL A 740 28.29 -27.67 24.70
C VAL A 740 28.09 -27.64 23.19
N SER A 741 27.46 -26.57 22.70
CA SER A 741 27.11 -26.38 21.29
C SER A 741 27.21 -24.90 20.92
N GLY A 742 27.70 -24.57 19.73
CA GLY A 742 27.77 -23.17 19.25
C GLY A 742 28.70 -22.20 20.00
N GLY A 743 29.30 -22.61 21.12
CA GLY A 743 29.97 -21.73 22.10
C GLY A 743 29.17 -21.51 23.38
N ASN A 744 28.03 -22.18 23.53
CA ASN A 744 27.16 -22.14 24.70
C ASN A 744 27.20 -23.49 25.46
N VAL A 745 27.15 -23.42 26.79
CA VAL A 745 26.70 -24.52 27.64
C VAL A 745 25.17 -24.61 27.52
N VAL A 746 24.69 -25.77 27.10
CA VAL A 746 23.27 -26.07 26.90
C VAL A 746 22.81 -26.98 28.02
N VAL A 747 21.89 -26.49 28.85
CA VAL A 747 21.24 -27.24 29.92
C VAL A 747 19.82 -27.59 29.47
N THR A 748 19.46 -28.87 29.54
CA THR A 748 18.08 -29.33 29.34
C THR A 748 17.59 -30.02 30.60
N VAL A 749 16.37 -29.70 31.05
CA VAL A 749 15.66 -30.45 32.12
C VAL A 749 14.24 -30.71 31.64
N ASN A 750 13.83 -31.98 31.58
CA ASN A 750 12.49 -32.41 31.15
C ASN A 750 12.06 -31.87 29.77
N GLY A 751 13.02 -31.70 28.87
CA GLY A 751 12.81 -31.16 27.52
C GLY A 751 12.76 -29.62 27.43
N ILE A 752 12.77 -28.91 28.55
CA ILE A 752 12.98 -27.45 28.58
C ILE A 752 14.48 -27.20 28.48
N THR A 753 14.92 -26.32 27.58
CA THR A 753 16.34 -26.00 27.36
C THR A 753 16.64 -24.54 27.69
N ASN A 754 17.78 -24.29 28.32
CA ASN A 754 18.37 -22.97 28.47
C ASN A 754 19.83 -22.99 28.00
N GLU A 755 20.28 -21.92 27.36
CA GLU A 755 21.66 -21.75 26.89
C GLU A 755 22.37 -20.62 27.64
N PHE A 756 23.68 -20.78 27.85
CA PHE A 756 24.54 -19.80 28.50
C PHE A 756 25.90 -19.78 27.78
N ALA A 757 26.45 -18.62 27.47
CA ALA A 757 27.77 -18.53 26.83
C ALA A 757 28.84 -19.24 27.68
N ASP A 758 29.59 -20.16 27.08
CA ASP A 758 30.58 -21.01 27.79
C ASP A 758 31.68 -20.17 28.45
N SER A 759 32.06 -19.05 27.81
CA SER A 759 32.98 -18.04 28.37
C SER A 759 32.51 -17.36 29.66
N SER A 760 31.23 -17.49 30.01
CA SER A 760 30.62 -16.91 31.21
C SER A 760 30.39 -17.94 32.32
N VAL A 761 30.64 -19.23 32.04
CA VAL A 761 30.57 -20.33 32.99
C VAL A 761 31.99 -20.66 33.50
N SER A 762 32.10 -21.12 34.73
CA SER A 762 33.35 -21.62 35.33
C SER A 762 33.16 -22.86 36.22
N ALA A 763 31.91 -23.22 36.53
CA ALA A 763 31.51 -24.46 37.17
C ALA A 763 30.02 -24.71 36.91
N ILE A 764 29.60 -25.98 36.89
CA ILE A 764 28.18 -26.38 36.83
C ILE A 764 27.81 -27.09 38.13
N SER A 765 26.68 -26.73 38.73
CA SER A 765 26.17 -27.32 39.98
C SER A 765 24.78 -27.90 39.76
N ILE A 766 24.64 -29.21 39.91
CA ILE A 766 23.37 -29.93 39.93
C ILE A 766 23.14 -30.36 41.39
N ALA A 767 22.20 -29.71 42.06
CA ALA A 767 21.85 -30.00 43.45
C ALA A 767 20.43 -30.55 43.53
N SER A 768 20.13 -31.29 44.60
CA SER A 768 18.79 -31.81 44.92
C SER A 768 18.26 -32.92 44.01
N LEU A 769 19.13 -33.74 43.39
CA LEU A 769 18.65 -34.91 42.64
C LEU A 769 17.94 -35.92 43.55
N THR A 770 16.83 -36.47 43.04
CA THR A 770 15.88 -37.36 43.72
C THR A 770 15.86 -38.77 43.11
N ASP A 771 14.97 -39.64 43.62
CA ASP A 771 14.94 -41.06 43.25
C ASP A 771 14.23 -41.27 41.90
N GLY A 772 14.95 -41.84 40.94
CA GLY A 772 14.48 -42.01 39.56
C GLY A 772 15.02 -40.96 38.57
N ASP A 773 15.79 -39.98 39.04
CA ASP A 773 16.42 -38.96 38.19
C ASP A 773 17.45 -39.57 37.21
N SER A 774 17.66 -38.87 36.10
CA SER A 774 18.69 -39.20 35.12
C SER A 774 19.48 -37.98 34.67
N LEU A 775 20.78 -38.16 34.46
CA LEU A 775 21.74 -37.14 34.07
C LEU A 775 22.57 -37.64 32.89
N SER A 776 22.56 -36.93 31.77
CA SER A 776 23.38 -37.21 30.59
C SER A 776 24.34 -36.07 30.31
N ILE A 777 25.63 -36.29 30.53
CA ILE A 777 26.70 -35.32 30.24
C ILE A 777 27.39 -35.75 28.94
N ALA A 778 27.08 -35.04 27.83
CA ALA A 778 27.72 -35.25 26.54
C ALA A 778 28.99 -34.39 26.38
N SER A 779 29.03 -33.24 27.05
CA SER A 779 30.19 -32.36 27.27
C SER A 779 29.77 -31.26 28.25
N ALA A 780 30.67 -30.81 29.12
CA ALA A 780 30.54 -29.53 29.82
C ALA A 780 31.64 -28.53 29.43
N GLY A 781 32.41 -28.81 28.36
CA GLY A 781 33.66 -28.10 28.09
C GLY A 781 34.68 -28.34 29.20
N ASP A 782 35.49 -27.32 29.51
CA ASP A 782 36.43 -27.36 30.64
C ASP A 782 35.74 -27.14 32.01
N ASN A 783 34.42 -26.90 32.05
CA ASN A 783 33.69 -26.61 33.29
C ASN A 783 33.56 -27.87 34.17
N PRO A 784 33.99 -27.83 35.45
CA PRO A 784 33.75 -28.92 36.39
C PRO A 784 32.27 -29.00 36.77
N VAL A 785 31.69 -30.19 36.67
CA VAL A 785 30.31 -30.47 37.08
C VAL A 785 30.29 -31.07 38.48
N THR A 786 29.55 -30.46 39.40
CA THR A 786 29.30 -31.02 40.74
C THR A 786 27.85 -31.48 40.82
N VAL A 787 27.64 -32.73 41.20
CA VAL A 787 26.33 -33.38 41.33
C VAL A 787 26.12 -33.79 42.78
N SER A 788 24.96 -33.45 43.36
CA SER A 788 24.62 -33.82 44.74
C SER A 788 23.19 -34.35 44.82
N ALA A 789 23.06 -35.61 45.22
CA ALA A 789 21.78 -36.33 45.32
C ALA A 789 21.37 -36.59 46.78
N ALA A 790 20.07 -36.77 47.03
CA ALA A 790 19.58 -37.16 48.35
C ALA A 790 20.15 -38.54 48.77
N SER A 791 20.33 -38.78 50.07
CA SER A 791 21.16 -39.90 50.59
C SER A 791 20.70 -41.33 50.26
N ASN A 792 19.52 -41.51 49.66
CA ASN A 792 19.03 -42.80 49.14
C ASN A 792 18.49 -42.70 47.69
N ALA A 793 18.64 -41.56 47.02
CA ALA A 793 18.17 -41.36 45.65
C ALA A 793 19.02 -42.17 44.67
N SER A 794 18.39 -42.97 43.83
CA SER A 794 19.01 -43.69 42.72
C SER A 794 18.97 -42.86 41.44
N VAL A 795 20.14 -42.33 41.04
CA VAL A 795 20.32 -41.48 39.85
C VAL A 795 21.04 -42.25 38.75
N ALA A 796 20.50 -42.28 37.53
CA ALA A 796 21.19 -42.80 36.36
C ALA A 796 22.12 -41.73 35.76
N VAL A 797 23.40 -42.04 35.55
CA VAL A 797 24.39 -41.07 35.02
C VAL A 797 25.05 -41.63 33.75
N GLY A 798 24.90 -40.92 32.64
CA GLY A 798 25.71 -41.08 31.44
C GLY A 798 26.81 -40.00 31.38
N LEU A 799 28.04 -40.41 31.09
CA LEU A 799 29.14 -39.50 30.76
C LEU A 799 29.73 -39.85 29.40
N VAL A 800 30.08 -38.81 28.64
CA VAL A 800 30.87 -38.84 27.41
C VAL A 800 31.71 -37.55 27.36
N GLY A 801 32.89 -37.62 26.75
CA GLY A 801 33.75 -36.46 26.50
C GLY A 801 34.74 -36.15 27.62
N ALA A 802 35.54 -35.10 27.41
CA ALA A 802 36.47 -34.59 28.41
C ALA A 802 35.70 -33.62 29.33
N THR A 803 35.46 -34.02 30.58
CA THR A 803 34.79 -33.22 31.61
C THR A 803 35.18 -33.77 32.98
N THR A 804 35.34 -32.88 33.97
CA THR A 804 35.55 -33.31 35.38
C THR A 804 34.23 -33.33 36.11
N VAL A 805 33.83 -34.47 36.67
CA VAL A 805 32.55 -34.65 37.36
C VAL A 805 32.79 -35.11 38.80
N THR A 806 32.13 -34.46 39.74
CA THR A 806 32.18 -34.76 41.17
C THR A 806 30.80 -35.18 41.67
N LEU A 807 30.66 -36.40 42.18
CA LEU A 807 29.43 -36.95 42.74
C LEU A 807 29.48 -36.92 44.28
N ASN A 808 28.53 -36.25 44.92
CA ASN A 808 28.47 -36.07 46.38
C ASN A 808 27.21 -36.71 46.97
N GLY A 809 27.35 -37.74 47.80
CA GLY A 809 26.23 -38.42 48.47
C GLY A 809 25.23 -39.11 47.53
N GLY A 810 24.37 -39.96 48.08
CA GLY A 810 23.34 -40.68 47.31
C GLY A 810 23.86 -41.92 46.57
N ILE A 811 23.08 -42.40 45.60
CA ILE A 811 23.33 -43.66 44.88
C ILE A 811 23.29 -43.38 43.36
N TYR A 812 24.40 -43.62 42.67
CA TYR A 812 24.49 -43.41 41.22
C TYR A 812 24.65 -44.74 40.47
N THR A 813 24.13 -44.82 39.25
CA THR A 813 24.42 -45.90 38.32
C THR A 813 25.00 -45.32 37.04
N LEU A 814 26.25 -45.64 36.74
CA LEU A 814 26.94 -45.24 35.51
C LEU A 814 26.51 -46.13 34.36
N THR A 815 25.69 -45.59 33.46
CA THR A 815 24.96 -46.34 32.42
C THR A 815 25.66 -46.35 31.06
N THR A 816 26.58 -45.43 30.80
CA THR A 816 27.39 -45.36 29.58
C THR A 816 28.87 -45.56 29.88
N ASP A 817 29.64 -46.07 28.92
CA ASP A 817 31.10 -46.03 28.99
C ASP A 817 31.59 -44.59 28.86
N ALA A 818 32.34 -44.11 29.85
CA ALA A 818 32.80 -42.72 30.02
C ALA A 818 33.94 -42.33 29.05
N VAL A 819 33.80 -42.68 27.77
CA VAL A 819 34.79 -42.46 26.71
C VAL A 819 35.04 -40.98 26.44
N GLY A 820 36.27 -40.63 26.07
CA GLY A 820 36.65 -39.26 25.70
C GLY A 820 37.43 -38.49 26.77
N GLY A 821 37.76 -39.11 27.90
CA GLY A 821 38.65 -38.52 28.92
C GLY A 821 37.93 -37.92 30.14
N ALA A 822 36.72 -38.36 30.45
CA ALA A 822 36.00 -37.93 31.65
C ALA A 822 36.80 -38.27 32.93
N SER A 823 36.86 -37.33 33.87
CA SER A 823 37.49 -37.52 35.19
C SER A 823 36.41 -37.58 36.26
N LEU A 824 36.29 -38.71 36.95
CA LEU A 824 35.26 -38.95 37.95
C LEU A 824 35.84 -38.86 39.36
N THR A 825 35.26 -37.99 40.18
CA THR A 825 35.48 -37.93 41.63
C THR A 825 34.20 -38.27 42.35
N VAL A 826 34.28 -39.05 43.42
CA VAL A 826 33.13 -39.54 44.18
C VAL A 826 33.40 -39.34 45.67
N ASN A 827 32.50 -38.65 46.36
CA ASN A 827 32.61 -38.30 47.77
C ASN A 827 31.40 -38.84 48.54
N ASP A 828 31.64 -39.75 49.48
CA ASP A 828 30.63 -40.30 50.42
C ASP A 828 29.33 -40.81 49.74
N ALA A 829 29.46 -41.39 48.54
CA ALA A 829 28.35 -41.91 47.73
C ALA A 829 28.50 -43.41 47.40
N SER A 830 27.41 -44.04 46.95
CA SER A 830 27.47 -45.37 46.33
C SER A 830 27.35 -45.25 44.81
N VAL A 831 28.14 -46.01 44.06
CA VAL A 831 28.23 -45.91 42.59
C VAL A 831 28.29 -47.30 41.95
N THR A 832 27.31 -47.63 41.12
CA THR A 832 27.32 -48.86 40.31
C THR A 832 27.92 -48.57 38.94
N LEU A 833 28.92 -49.34 38.51
CA LEU A 833 29.46 -49.30 37.13
C LEU A 833 28.71 -50.36 36.30
N ALA A 834 27.71 -49.96 35.52
CA ALA A 834 26.81 -50.91 34.86
C ALA A 834 27.40 -51.57 33.59
N GLY A 835 28.55 -51.10 33.13
CA GLY A 835 29.26 -51.58 31.95
C GLY A 835 30.76 -51.21 31.99
N PRO A 836 31.48 -51.31 30.85
CA PRO A 836 32.85 -50.81 30.72
C PRO A 836 32.94 -49.31 31.06
N GLN A 837 34.11 -48.86 31.53
CA GLN A 837 34.39 -47.46 31.88
C GLN A 837 35.82 -47.07 31.46
N ARG A 838 35.99 -46.02 30.65
CA ARG A 838 37.30 -45.53 30.16
C ARG A 838 37.62 -44.09 30.59
N LEU A 839 37.79 -43.90 31.90
CA LEU A 839 38.00 -42.61 32.55
C LEU A 839 39.45 -42.09 32.36
N ALA A 840 39.65 -40.78 32.39
CA ALA A 840 40.98 -40.20 32.59
C ALA A 840 41.45 -40.32 34.05
N ALA A 841 40.54 -40.11 35.01
CA ALA A 841 40.79 -40.32 36.44
C ALA A 841 39.58 -40.91 37.17
N LEU A 842 39.84 -41.72 38.20
CA LEU A 842 38.85 -42.24 39.14
C LEU A 842 39.31 -41.99 40.58
N ASN A 843 38.65 -41.07 41.28
CA ASN A 843 38.96 -40.68 42.66
C ASN A 843 37.81 -41.07 43.59
N LEU A 844 38.02 -42.00 44.52
CA LEU A 844 37.02 -42.47 45.49
C LEU A 844 37.39 -41.98 46.89
N ASN A 845 36.64 -41.02 47.42
CA ASN A 845 36.93 -40.32 48.68
C ASN A 845 35.91 -40.65 49.78
N GLY A 846 36.26 -40.32 51.04
CA GLY A 846 35.36 -40.50 52.18
C GLY A 846 35.00 -41.97 52.39
N THR A 847 33.69 -42.24 52.53
CA THR A 847 33.08 -43.56 52.73
C THR A 847 32.56 -44.20 51.43
N THR A 848 33.01 -43.69 50.27
CA THR A 848 32.52 -44.09 48.94
C THR A 848 32.58 -45.60 48.68
N THR A 849 31.52 -46.14 48.06
CA THR A 849 31.46 -47.52 47.58
C THR A 849 31.20 -47.55 46.07
N ALA A 850 32.25 -47.76 45.27
CA ALA A 850 32.13 -48.02 43.84
C ALA A 850 32.11 -49.53 43.58
N ALA A 851 31.15 -50.02 42.81
CA ALA A 851 30.99 -51.45 42.55
C ALA A 851 30.61 -51.71 41.08
N ALA A 852 31.40 -52.52 40.39
CA ALA A 852 31.05 -52.94 39.04
C ALA A 852 29.90 -53.96 39.04
N GLN A 853 29.04 -53.88 38.02
CA GLN A 853 28.09 -54.94 37.69
C GLN A 853 28.84 -56.18 37.18
N MET A 854 28.29 -57.37 37.39
CA MET A 854 28.90 -58.60 36.84
C MET A 854 28.73 -58.67 35.32
N GLY A 855 29.82 -58.97 34.61
CA GLY A 855 29.80 -58.98 33.15
C GLY A 855 31.15 -59.10 32.43
N GLY A 856 32.28 -59.23 33.15
CA GLY A 856 33.60 -59.34 32.52
C GLY A 856 34.05 -58.05 31.79
N HIS A 857 33.56 -56.90 32.23
CA HIS A 857 33.88 -55.59 31.68
C HIS A 857 35.29 -55.12 32.08
N LEU A 858 35.70 -53.98 31.51
CA LEU A 858 36.95 -53.31 31.85
C LEU A 858 36.70 -51.92 32.43
N ILE A 859 37.33 -51.65 33.57
CA ILE A 859 37.49 -50.32 34.16
C ILE A 859 38.91 -49.87 33.81
N ARG A 860 39.07 -48.97 32.83
CA ARG A 860 40.36 -48.35 32.50
C ARG A 860 40.41 -46.94 33.08
N THR A 861 41.50 -46.59 33.74
CA THR A 861 41.78 -45.20 34.12
C THR A 861 43.26 -44.87 34.08
N ALA A 862 43.61 -43.63 33.71
CA ALA A 862 45.01 -43.18 33.72
C ALA A 862 45.50 -42.72 35.10
N SER A 863 44.57 -42.42 36.03
CA SER A 863 44.86 -42.08 37.42
C SER A 863 43.80 -42.68 38.35
N LEU A 864 44.24 -43.49 39.32
CA LEU A 864 43.36 -44.06 40.34
C LEU A 864 43.75 -43.50 41.72
N LEU A 865 42.75 -43.06 42.49
CA LEU A 865 42.89 -42.70 43.90
C LEU A 865 41.78 -43.36 44.70
N ILE A 866 42.13 -44.10 45.76
CA ILE A 866 41.15 -44.64 46.71
C ILE A 866 41.53 -44.20 48.13
N GLY A 867 40.62 -43.48 48.78
CA GLY A 867 40.75 -43.02 50.16
C GLY A 867 40.75 -44.17 51.16
N SER A 868 41.28 -43.93 52.37
CA SER A 868 41.47 -44.93 53.43
C SER A 868 40.21 -45.66 53.92
N THR A 869 39.03 -45.16 53.56
CA THR A 869 37.70 -45.64 53.95
C THR A 869 36.77 -45.87 52.76
N ALA A 870 37.27 -45.73 51.53
CA ALA A 870 36.52 -45.96 50.30
C ALA A 870 36.79 -47.39 49.77
N GLN A 871 35.94 -47.88 48.88
CA GLN A 871 35.99 -49.24 48.33
C GLN A 871 35.69 -49.26 46.83
N LEU A 872 36.46 -50.05 46.08
CA LEU A 872 36.22 -50.41 44.68
C LEU A 872 36.04 -51.93 44.57
N ASP A 873 34.81 -52.39 44.34
CA ASP A 873 34.49 -53.80 44.07
C ASP A 873 34.47 -54.09 42.57
N ILE A 874 35.50 -54.80 42.09
CA ILE A 874 35.60 -55.17 40.66
C ILE A 874 34.77 -56.40 40.29
N LYS A 875 34.24 -57.18 41.24
CA LYS A 875 33.55 -58.46 41.00
C LYS A 875 34.33 -59.41 40.06
N ASP A 876 33.82 -59.67 38.84
CA ASP A 876 34.44 -60.51 37.81
C ASP A 876 35.19 -59.73 36.71
N ASN A 877 35.11 -58.40 36.79
CA ASN A 877 35.66 -57.43 35.84
C ASN A 877 37.17 -57.22 36.03
N GLY A 878 37.80 -56.61 35.03
CA GLY A 878 39.19 -56.18 35.08
C GLY A 878 39.32 -54.69 35.37
N LEU A 879 40.37 -54.30 36.09
CA LEU A 879 40.80 -52.92 36.29
C LEU A 879 42.18 -52.74 35.63
N ILE A 880 42.31 -51.66 34.84
CA ILE A 880 43.53 -51.24 34.15
C ILE A 880 43.88 -49.84 34.64
N VAL A 881 45.08 -49.67 35.21
CA VAL A 881 45.63 -48.37 35.59
C VAL A 881 46.74 -47.98 34.61
N ASP A 882 46.33 -47.22 33.61
CA ASP A 882 47.03 -46.84 32.37
C ASP A 882 47.82 -45.54 32.56
N TYR A 883 48.82 -45.59 33.45
CA TYR A 883 49.58 -44.40 33.85
C TYR A 883 50.62 -44.01 32.79
N ALA A 884 50.87 -42.70 32.66
CA ALA A 884 51.71 -42.17 31.59
C ALA A 884 53.17 -42.66 31.64
N ASP A 885 53.73 -42.88 30.44
CA ASP A 885 55.11 -43.27 30.20
C ASP A 885 56.13 -42.42 30.99
N GLY A 886 57.11 -43.08 31.60
CA GLY A 886 58.19 -42.43 32.35
C GLY A 886 57.85 -41.98 33.79
N PHE A 887 56.59 -42.10 34.23
CA PHE A 887 56.24 -41.92 35.65
C PHE A 887 56.57 -43.19 36.47
N PRO A 888 56.81 -43.08 37.79
CA PRO A 888 57.02 -44.24 38.66
C PRO A 888 55.77 -45.12 38.72
N SER A 889 55.94 -46.44 38.60
CA SER A 889 54.84 -47.41 38.68
C SER A 889 54.04 -47.29 39.99
N PRO A 890 52.69 -47.22 39.93
CA PRO A 890 51.82 -47.22 41.09
C PRO A 890 51.59 -48.63 41.65
N LEU A 891 52.25 -49.69 41.14
CA LEU A 891 52.10 -51.09 41.58
C LEU A 891 52.15 -51.25 43.11
N GLY A 892 53.02 -50.51 43.81
CA GLY A 892 53.09 -50.51 45.27
C GLY A 892 51.87 -49.92 45.98
N THR A 893 51.22 -48.93 45.36
CA THR A 893 49.96 -48.32 45.81
C THR A 893 48.77 -49.22 45.49
N ILE A 894 48.72 -49.81 44.28
CA ILE A 894 47.70 -50.83 43.93
C ILE A 894 47.77 -52.01 44.90
N ARG A 895 48.98 -52.52 45.19
CA ARG A 895 49.23 -53.54 46.21
C ARG A 895 48.72 -53.11 47.59
N SER A 896 48.83 -51.83 47.96
CA SER A 896 48.36 -51.37 49.28
C SER A 896 46.84 -51.36 49.38
N TRP A 897 46.12 -50.92 48.33
CA TRP A 897 44.65 -50.96 48.27
C TRP A 897 44.09 -52.39 48.15
N VAL A 898 44.74 -53.27 47.38
CA VAL A 898 44.36 -54.70 47.32
C VAL A 898 44.60 -55.38 48.68
N ALA A 899 45.66 -55.01 49.40
CA ALA A 899 45.97 -55.56 50.72
C ALA A 899 45.04 -55.04 51.83
N SER A 900 44.61 -53.78 51.79
CA SER A 900 43.62 -53.24 52.73
C SER A 900 42.20 -53.78 52.47
N GLY A 901 41.92 -54.24 51.24
CA GLY A 901 40.67 -54.91 50.88
C GLY A 901 40.47 -56.26 51.57
N TRP A 902 41.55 -56.87 52.06
CA TRP A 902 41.52 -58.12 52.83
C TRP A 902 41.26 -57.87 54.31
N ASN A 903 40.17 -58.43 54.83
CA ASN A 903 39.71 -58.26 56.21
C ASN A 903 39.24 -59.60 56.77
N ASN A 904 40.02 -60.19 57.69
CA ASN A 904 39.68 -61.41 58.43
C ASN A 904 39.08 -62.51 57.54
N ASP A 905 39.89 -62.99 56.59
CA ASP A 905 39.58 -64.07 55.64
C ASP A 905 38.45 -63.76 54.61
N ASN A 906 37.99 -62.51 54.54
CA ASN A 906 37.01 -62.01 53.58
C ASN A 906 37.57 -60.80 52.79
N PHE A 907 37.07 -60.59 51.56
CA PHE A 907 37.34 -59.38 50.76
C PHE A 907 36.24 -58.33 50.96
N ASN A 908 36.23 -57.69 52.13
CA ASN A 908 35.27 -56.62 52.47
C ASN A 908 35.91 -55.44 53.23
N GLY A 909 37.24 -55.28 53.14
CA GLY A 909 37.96 -54.11 53.62
C GLY A 909 37.92 -52.92 52.65
N TYR A 910 38.62 -51.84 52.97
CA TYR A 910 38.73 -50.62 52.15
C TYR A 910 39.83 -50.77 51.08
N GLY A 911 39.76 -50.04 49.97
CA GLY A 911 40.66 -50.21 48.83
C GLY A 911 40.01 -51.04 47.70
N ILE A 912 40.76 -51.94 47.07
CA ILE A 912 40.29 -52.74 45.94
C ILE A 912 39.88 -54.13 46.45
N ILE A 913 38.64 -54.53 46.17
CA ILE A 913 38.10 -55.85 46.49
C ILE A 913 37.50 -56.52 45.25
N SER A 914 37.20 -57.81 45.37
CA SER A 914 36.14 -58.46 44.61
C SER A 914 35.21 -59.12 45.62
N SER A 915 33.91 -58.79 45.58
CA SER A 915 32.89 -59.44 46.43
C SER A 915 32.67 -60.93 46.08
N LEU A 916 33.30 -61.42 45.00
CA LEU A 916 33.36 -62.83 44.62
C LEU A 916 34.56 -63.57 45.23
N ALA A 917 35.51 -62.84 45.82
CA ALA A 917 36.75 -63.39 46.37
C ALA A 917 36.62 -63.81 47.85
N SER A 918 37.32 -64.87 48.24
CA SER A 918 37.27 -65.44 49.60
C SER A 918 38.46 -66.34 49.91
N PHE A 919 38.75 -66.57 51.20
CA PHE A 919 39.90 -67.36 51.66
C PHE A 919 40.08 -68.76 51.05
N ASN A 920 39.04 -69.39 50.50
CA ASN A 920 39.14 -70.68 49.81
C ASN A 920 38.59 -70.66 48.37
N GLY A 921 38.39 -69.47 47.80
CA GLY A 921 37.83 -69.25 46.48
C GLY A 921 38.74 -68.39 45.59
N PRO A 922 38.15 -67.54 44.73
CA PRO A 922 38.87 -66.49 44.00
C PRO A 922 39.53 -65.46 44.93
N VAL A 923 40.45 -64.68 44.37
CA VAL A 923 41.33 -63.71 45.07
C VAL A 923 41.70 -62.59 44.10
N VAL A 924 41.93 -61.36 44.58
CA VAL A 924 42.31 -60.23 43.71
C VAL A 924 43.81 -60.31 43.38
N GLY A 925 44.14 -60.58 42.13
CA GLY A 925 45.51 -60.59 41.61
C GLY A 925 45.83 -59.29 40.85
N TYR A 926 47.10 -58.87 40.89
CA TYR A 926 47.57 -57.64 40.23
C TYR A 926 48.97 -57.82 39.63
N SER A 927 49.27 -57.12 38.53
CA SER A 927 50.55 -57.23 37.82
C SER A 927 50.83 -55.97 36.97
N GLU A 928 52.10 -55.68 36.71
CA GLU A 928 52.53 -54.94 35.52
C GLU A 928 52.05 -55.70 34.27
N ASN A 929 51.45 -55.06 33.26
CA ASN A 929 50.92 -55.82 32.12
C ASN A 929 52.01 -56.46 31.25
N SER A 930 53.21 -55.86 31.16
CA SER A 930 54.37 -56.51 30.54
C SER A 930 54.76 -57.83 31.21
N VAL A 931 54.50 -57.96 32.52
CA VAL A 931 54.73 -59.18 33.29
C VAL A 931 53.53 -60.13 33.22
N ALA A 932 52.29 -59.64 33.15
CA ALA A 932 51.10 -60.46 32.95
C ALA A 932 51.14 -61.16 31.58
N SER A 933 51.13 -60.37 30.50
CA SER A 933 51.19 -60.83 29.11
C SER A 933 52.50 -61.55 28.74
N GLY A 934 53.58 -61.33 29.50
CA GLY A 934 54.93 -61.80 29.17
C GLY A 934 55.57 -61.06 27.97
N MET A 935 54.99 -59.94 27.54
CA MET A 935 55.44 -59.16 26.39
C MET A 935 55.95 -57.78 26.85
N PRO A 936 57.25 -57.43 26.65
CA PRO A 936 57.81 -56.18 27.17
C PRO A 936 57.13 -54.88 26.70
N GLY A 937 56.48 -54.90 25.53
CA GLY A 937 55.71 -53.77 25.00
C GLY A 937 54.21 -53.81 25.29
N GLY A 938 53.76 -54.74 26.14
CA GLY A 938 52.35 -54.99 26.40
C GLY A 938 51.75 -56.11 25.53
N GLY A 939 50.51 -56.46 25.86
CA GLY A 939 49.78 -57.59 25.31
C GLY A 939 48.31 -57.59 25.74
N PRO A 940 47.54 -58.64 25.38
CA PRO A 940 46.10 -58.68 25.63
C PRO A 940 45.77 -58.96 27.10
N PHE A 941 44.80 -58.21 27.64
CA PHE A 941 44.19 -58.42 28.95
C PHE A 941 42.67 -58.29 28.82
N MET A 942 41.93 -59.36 29.19
CA MET A 942 40.46 -59.45 29.05
C MET A 942 39.92 -59.00 27.67
N GLY A 943 40.62 -59.36 26.60
CA GLY A 943 40.23 -59.07 25.22
C GLY A 943 40.63 -57.68 24.68
N GLU A 944 41.05 -56.73 25.52
CA GLU A 944 41.61 -55.45 25.08
C GLU A 944 43.14 -55.53 25.01
N PHE A 945 43.77 -54.79 24.09
CA PHE A 945 45.23 -54.65 24.09
C PHE A 945 45.65 -53.59 25.13
N VAL A 946 46.68 -53.91 25.91
CA VAL A 946 47.22 -53.04 26.96
C VAL A 946 48.73 -52.94 26.75
N ASP A 947 49.30 -51.76 26.96
CA ASP A 947 50.74 -51.47 26.89
C ASP A 947 51.55 -52.24 27.98
N GLY A 948 52.87 -52.05 28.00
CA GLY A 948 53.74 -52.78 28.93
C GLY A 948 53.74 -52.25 30.36
N SER A 949 53.32 -51.01 30.55
CA SER A 949 53.41 -50.23 31.80
C SER A 949 52.14 -50.27 32.64
N ALA A 950 50.96 -50.32 32.03
CA ALA A 950 49.71 -50.27 32.78
C ALA A 950 49.59 -51.42 33.81
N ILE A 951 49.07 -51.10 34.99
CA ILE A 951 48.81 -52.10 36.04
C ILE A 951 47.47 -52.76 35.74
N VAL A 952 47.48 -54.08 35.59
CA VAL A 952 46.28 -54.91 35.39
C VAL A 952 45.91 -55.63 36.68
N VAL A 953 44.61 -55.66 36.98
CA VAL A 953 44.03 -56.25 38.20
C VAL A 953 42.78 -57.04 37.84
N ARG A 954 42.69 -58.31 38.28
CA ARG A 954 41.51 -59.18 38.06
C ARG A 954 41.24 -60.04 39.29
N CYS A 955 40.00 -60.51 39.45
CA CYS A 955 39.70 -61.65 40.30
C CYS A 955 40.24 -62.95 39.65
N VAL A 956 41.17 -63.63 40.31
CA VAL A 956 41.93 -64.80 39.82
C VAL A 956 41.92 -65.95 40.84
N ARG A 957 42.68 -67.02 40.59
CA ARG A 957 42.93 -68.08 41.60
C ARG A 957 44.18 -67.80 42.44
N TYR A 958 44.19 -68.31 43.66
CA TYR A 958 45.40 -68.42 44.48
C TYR A 958 46.47 -69.24 43.74
N GLY A 959 47.54 -68.58 43.30
CA GLY A 959 48.61 -69.20 42.52
C GLY A 959 48.72 -68.73 41.06
N ASP A 960 47.81 -67.88 40.58
CA ASP A 960 47.78 -67.35 39.22
C ASP A 960 48.61 -66.05 39.15
N ALA A 961 49.86 -66.11 38.70
CA ALA A 961 50.82 -64.99 38.71
C ALA A 961 50.93 -64.25 37.37
N ASN A 962 50.28 -64.73 36.31
CA ASN A 962 50.19 -64.04 35.02
C ASN A 962 48.79 -63.45 34.73
N LEU A 963 47.80 -63.75 35.58
CA LEU A 963 46.39 -63.35 35.46
C LEU A 963 45.66 -63.99 34.26
N ASP A 964 46.11 -65.16 33.78
CA ASP A 964 45.48 -65.88 32.66
C ASP A 964 44.24 -66.71 33.05
N GLY A 965 43.98 -66.86 34.35
CA GLY A 965 42.85 -67.60 34.90
C GLY A 965 43.13 -69.07 35.23
N TYR A 966 44.34 -69.59 34.96
CA TYR A 966 44.73 -70.99 35.10
C TYR A 966 46.09 -71.19 35.80
N VAL A 967 46.05 -71.61 37.08
CA VAL A 967 47.27 -71.90 37.86
C VAL A 967 48.06 -73.06 37.25
N ASN A 968 49.23 -72.78 36.68
CA ASN A 968 49.99 -73.74 35.88
C ASN A 968 51.51 -73.68 36.11
N PHE A 969 52.29 -74.30 35.21
CA PHE A 969 53.76 -74.36 35.31
C PHE A 969 54.42 -72.97 35.28
N PHE A 970 53.88 -72.02 34.51
CA PHE A 970 54.47 -70.68 34.38
C PHE A 970 54.40 -69.89 35.69
N ASP A 971 53.36 -70.08 36.50
CA ASP A 971 53.25 -69.44 37.81
C ASP A 971 54.15 -70.08 38.86
N LEU A 972 54.21 -71.42 38.84
CA LEU A 972 55.13 -72.17 39.69
C LEU A 972 56.59 -71.77 39.40
N LEU A 973 56.91 -71.51 38.13
CA LEU A 973 58.21 -70.99 37.72
C LEU A 973 58.47 -69.60 38.34
N ARG A 974 57.55 -68.64 38.21
CA ARG A 974 57.65 -67.29 38.81
C ARG A 974 57.88 -67.36 40.32
N LEU A 975 57.04 -68.11 41.04
CA LEU A 975 57.19 -68.32 42.48
C LEU A 975 58.52 -68.98 42.83
N SER A 976 58.96 -70.01 42.08
CA SER A 976 60.22 -70.71 42.37
C SER A 976 61.47 -69.85 42.18
N GLN A 977 61.43 -68.89 41.24
CA GLN A 977 62.52 -67.93 41.00
C GLN A 977 62.64 -66.89 42.13
N ASN A 978 61.55 -66.63 42.86
CA ASN A 978 61.48 -65.63 43.92
C ASN A 978 61.40 -66.22 45.34
N TYR A 979 61.43 -67.54 45.48
CA TYR A 979 61.18 -68.22 46.75
C TYR A 979 62.16 -67.81 47.85
N ASN A 980 61.62 -67.48 49.03
CA ASN A 980 62.34 -66.95 50.20
C ASN A 980 62.98 -65.56 49.96
N LEU A 981 62.46 -64.76 49.03
CA LEU A 981 62.77 -63.34 48.88
C LEU A 981 61.69 -62.43 49.47
N THR A 982 62.05 -61.17 49.71
CA THR A 982 61.17 -60.12 50.27
C THR A 982 61.16 -58.86 49.39
N GLY A 983 60.12 -58.04 49.48
CA GLY A 983 59.94 -56.88 48.59
C GLY A 983 59.45 -57.33 47.22
N LYS A 984 58.45 -58.23 47.24
CA LYS A 984 57.93 -58.98 46.10
C LYS A 984 56.44 -58.74 45.94
N HIS A 985 55.91 -58.97 44.74
CA HIS A 985 54.51 -58.71 44.40
C HIS A 985 53.77 -59.98 43.99
N TRP A 986 52.46 -59.86 43.76
CA TRP A 986 51.61 -60.97 43.31
C TRP A 986 52.18 -61.68 42.08
N MET A 987 52.63 -60.92 41.08
CA MET A 987 53.28 -61.42 39.85
C MET A 987 54.63 -62.14 40.09
N ASP A 988 55.27 -61.95 41.24
CA ASP A 988 56.46 -62.71 41.66
C ASP A 988 56.13 -64.02 42.38
N GLY A 989 54.88 -64.18 42.86
CA GLY A 989 54.43 -65.31 43.69
C GLY A 989 54.08 -64.97 45.15
N ASP A 990 53.88 -63.70 45.51
CA ASP A 990 53.27 -63.31 46.81
C ASP A 990 51.74 -63.48 46.71
N PHE A 991 51.26 -64.68 47.02
CA PHE A 991 49.87 -65.08 46.82
C PHE A 991 49.02 -64.98 48.10
N ARG A 992 49.60 -64.66 49.25
CA ARG A 992 48.90 -64.74 50.55
C ARG A 992 49.15 -63.53 51.43
N LEU A 993 48.07 -62.81 51.78
CA LEU A 993 48.09 -61.56 52.57
C LEU A 993 48.84 -60.39 51.90
N TYR A 994 49.43 -60.60 50.72
CA TYR A 994 50.22 -59.62 49.99
C TYR A 994 51.37 -59.06 50.85
N ASP A 995 51.98 -59.90 51.70
CA ASP A 995 52.90 -59.49 52.76
C ASP A 995 54.31 -59.11 52.25
N GLN A 996 54.48 -59.19 50.93
CA GLN A 996 55.70 -58.97 50.15
C GLN A 996 56.78 -60.03 50.38
N ARG A 997 56.41 -61.28 50.73
CA ARG A 997 57.37 -62.38 50.98
C ARG A 997 56.92 -63.69 50.32
N VAL A 998 57.57 -64.07 49.23
CA VAL A 998 57.29 -65.36 48.55
C VAL A 998 57.79 -66.51 49.42
N ASN A 999 56.89 -67.29 50.03
CA ASN A 999 57.26 -68.30 51.03
C ASN A 999 56.44 -69.61 50.93
N ILE A 1000 56.60 -70.49 51.92
CA ILE A 1000 55.93 -71.81 51.94
C ILE A 1000 54.40 -71.71 51.95
N ASN A 1001 53.84 -70.62 52.48
CA ASN A 1001 52.39 -70.39 52.48
C ASN A 1001 51.83 -70.13 51.08
N ASP A 1002 52.60 -69.44 50.23
CA ASP A 1002 52.25 -69.12 48.84
C ASP A 1002 52.41 -70.34 47.94
N LEU A 1003 53.50 -71.10 48.14
CA LEU A 1003 53.70 -72.39 47.47
C LEU A 1003 52.56 -73.36 47.83
N LEU A 1004 52.12 -73.38 49.10
CA LEU A 1004 50.96 -74.16 49.51
C LEU A 1004 49.68 -73.70 48.78
N ARG A 1005 49.40 -72.38 48.73
CA ARG A 1005 48.24 -71.81 48.04
C ARG A 1005 48.21 -72.14 46.54
N LEU A 1006 49.35 -72.01 45.85
CA LEU A 1006 49.50 -72.40 44.45
C LEU A 1006 49.30 -73.92 44.28
N SER A 1007 49.95 -74.74 45.13
CA SER A 1007 49.84 -76.21 45.02
C SER A 1007 48.42 -76.74 45.22
N GLN A 1008 47.60 -76.04 46.01
CA GLN A 1008 46.17 -76.36 46.21
C GLN A 1008 45.29 -76.07 44.99
N ASN A 1009 45.74 -75.21 44.07
CA ASN A 1009 45.01 -74.83 42.86
C ASN A 1009 45.72 -75.31 41.57
N TYR A 1010 46.87 -75.98 41.67
CA TYR A 1010 47.70 -76.31 40.50
C TYR A 1010 46.97 -77.18 39.47
N ASN A 1011 47.08 -76.80 38.20
CA ASN A 1011 46.34 -77.38 37.08
C ASN A 1011 44.80 -77.21 37.23
N THR A 1012 44.34 -76.10 37.82
CA THR A 1012 42.94 -75.69 37.85
C THR A 1012 42.77 -74.24 37.39
N GLY A 1013 41.63 -73.94 36.76
CA GLY A 1013 41.27 -72.58 36.33
C GLY A 1013 39.96 -72.09 36.94
N LEU A 1014 39.65 -70.82 36.74
CA LEU A 1014 38.38 -70.22 37.15
C LEU A 1014 37.19 -70.92 36.46
N SER A 1015 36.00 -70.84 37.06
CA SER A 1015 34.75 -71.30 36.44
C SER A 1015 34.26 -70.30 35.39
N GLY A 1016 33.54 -70.74 34.36
CA GLY A 1016 33.29 -69.97 33.13
C GLY A 1016 32.76 -68.54 33.27
N SER A 1017 31.98 -68.21 34.31
CA SER A 1017 31.50 -66.83 34.57
C SER A 1017 32.59 -65.88 35.09
N LEU A 1018 33.73 -66.40 35.56
CA LEU A 1018 34.90 -65.64 36.04
C LEU A 1018 36.04 -65.64 35.00
N LEU A 1019 35.91 -66.39 33.90
CA LEU A 1019 36.88 -66.40 32.79
C LEU A 1019 36.48 -65.46 31.63
N ALA A 1020 35.19 -65.13 31.53
CA ALA A 1020 34.58 -64.35 30.45
C ALA A 1020 35.28 -63.01 30.18
#